data_AF-A0AA40EVW5-F1
#
_entry.id   AF-A0AA40EVW5-F1
#
_cell.length_a   1.000
_cell.length_b   1.000
_cell.length_c   1.000
_cell.angle_alpha   90.00
_cell.angle_beta   90.00
_cell.angle_gamma   90.00
#
_symmetry.space_group_name_H-M   'P 1'
#
loop_
_entity.id
_entity.type
_entity.pdbx_description
1 polymer ?
#
loop_
_entity_poly.entity_id
_entity_poly.type
_entity_poly.pdbx_seq_one_letter_code
_entity_poly.pdbx_strand_id
1 'polypeptide(L)'
;MVRVTEELALSPEHVTLYYASDPLLGYLPVLIFHGPSTTANYTLNSSRVQIHIYSPAGFQSFPRITISPNSPFYSVVSHLPREFQGDEICRALAFGLFKYFSELPEVVKNYLKNQYPTTRSRRPGSAPALFSEQHAADLAKSAVQAENTPDIIKILESALQTQHINNVDVDLVLPPGAIVPLQTADFEQVPDDDEDILDPTLRQYGGYTPLVKLFGEPVFLPTTKLRRAPSKPTSLNRTKSFTKNQKLDLRMKLGELVDTEERYVAKLNELVNHIAGEFRQSARHRSSGSTSPTEQDLERLFPTSADQILQMNTAFVQELRRIMDDTEEEALRDIELPFTSTRAGGSTKVKDPSGALAMARLFLEWFPKFTDCYQDYIRASNNFPQLLNSFLEKQSSFRQRVAQTGEQTIRSLLIEPVQRLPRYSLFIDQIVTCLPMTHPALQLMLRARDIITNICSMDDPLPDKPHVTNRLRGMVECWPLDLEPQGRLLLAADFTELAAPYTVGPNGHGVQERDGVLVVFSDCIVILQKKSGSATTAQKFLREIDKPSAAGLLASMTNGAGGNSNWDLAFTGWHNLADVRFTESSDSRLLWMTSTQEMKGAHSGAFFTSKAITSRCFLLSETYEARTTKWCEEIVRARIEGRFSEGEREDPAWTLRSVKLRDNNFGLHAAVFQEGADQLVEGRKEPAPIRIVIDNDKGTKGAPIGHYGVEVIIEVRTGGMKRITMNTLGLNGKRYTDEIALEDLIPTITRRIIQLLSQQFSAANMRLVPALVSYYTKVLRAVKITSKVDKPAKSFLSTSPVKMLSNFLAGNSSTTSFHASINENTITGSKSQRTPVSALFPNQAANGSQKDLTIASGSLRKRGDAIAGDEAPPSNPLVRLEQTFTGYVANLQSRKGYFIGRSLLNRSMVDELSVNALYNRLIEFPFDLDAPAELPTEVIFAAFEKFIRMAWRDRIGPVMSMEHLEALQVRASKRVVGDFADFVRFLFGDMAPQNRRAFTALIKLLADLLDGCGNDGDRGALTLAFAELLADDGSAPNYINLLDRLVEDCDRIFDEANFSASASLSLKGSIYDSLNASSRSHKSTTGSMTSNTSSLRRKFGFDTLLRQNS
;
A
#
# COMPACT_ATOMS: atom_id res chain seq x y z
N MET A 1 3.40 -15.45 8.90
CA MET A 1 2.13 -14.74 9.01
C MET A 1 1.48 -15.17 10.32
N VAL A 2 1.15 -14.24 11.23
CA VAL A 2 0.28 -14.56 12.37
C VAL A 2 -1.16 -14.66 11.83
N ARG A 3 -1.90 -15.70 12.19
CA ARG A 3 -3.36 -15.74 12.02
C ARG A 3 -4.01 -15.23 13.31
N VAL A 4 -4.85 -14.20 13.24
CA VAL A 4 -5.49 -13.59 14.43
C VAL A 4 -7.01 -13.76 14.47
N THR A 5 -7.66 -14.09 13.35
CA THR A 5 -9.03 -14.64 13.34
C THR A 5 -9.04 -16.06 12.76
N GLU A 6 -9.85 -16.93 13.35
CA GLU A 6 -10.05 -18.30 12.86
C GLU A 6 -10.97 -18.31 11.62
N GLU A 7 -11.00 -19.44 10.92
CA GLU A 7 -11.90 -19.65 9.78
C GLU A 7 -13.33 -19.89 10.25
N LEU A 8 -14.31 -19.44 9.47
CA LEU A 8 -15.70 -19.79 9.72
C LEU A 8 -15.93 -21.22 9.22
N ALA A 9 -15.82 -22.19 10.13
CA ALA A 9 -16.15 -23.59 9.90
C ALA A 9 -17.68 -23.82 9.77
N LEU A 10 -18.34 -23.06 8.90
CA LEU A 10 -19.77 -23.10 8.60
C LEU A 10 -19.97 -23.68 7.20
N SER A 11 -20.46 -24.92 7.09
CA SER A 11 -20.86 -25.47 5.79
C SER A 11 -22.36 -25.22 5.58
N PRO A 12 -22.78 -24.43 4.56
CA PRO A 12 -24.17 -24.00 4.38
C PRO A 12 -25.14 -25.15 4.09
N GLU A 13 -24.64 -26.30 3.65
CA GLU A 13 -25.43 -27.53 3.42
C GLU A 13 -25.68 -28.31 4.72
N HIS A 14 -24.84 -28.12 5.74
CA HIS A 14 -24.81 -28.94 6.97
C HIS A 14 -25.32 -28.20 8.22
N VAL A 15 -25.64 -26.91 8.15
CA VAL A 15 -26.18 -26.14 9.27
C VAL A 15 -27.44 -25.37 8.90
N THR A 16 -28.37 -25.28 9.86
CA THR A 16 -29.54 -24.41 9.82
C THR A 16 -29.31 -23.23 10.77
N LEU A 17 -29.61 -22.00 10.34
CA LEU A 17 -29.59 -20.84 11.22
C LEU A 17 -30.90 -20.72 12.01
N TYR A 18 -30.75 -20.56 13.33
CA TYR A 18 -31.75 -20.06 14.25
C TYR A 18 -31.30 -18.70 14.80
N TYR A 19 -32.23 -17.78 15.05
CA TYR A 19 -31.89 -16.47 15.62
C TYR A 19 -32.86 -16.07 16.74
N ALA A 20 -32.33 -15.40 17.76
CA ALA A 20 -33.10 -14.80 18.86
C ALA A 20 -32.72 -13.32 19.01
N SER A 21 -33.63 -12.48 19.54
CA SER A 21 -33.32 -11.09 19.90
C SER A 21 -33.14 -10.98 21.41
N ASP A 22 -31.91 -10.70 21.86
CA ASP A 22 -31.56 -10.77 23.28
C ASP A 22 -32.01 -9.49 24.02
N PRO A 23 -33.01 -9.55 24.93
CA PRO A 23 -33.50 -8.38 25.65
C PRO A 23 -32.53 -7.87 26.71
N LEU A 24 -31.56 -8.69 27.16
CA LEU A 24 -30.55 -8.31 28.15
C LEU A 24 -29.33 -7.66 27.46
N LEU A 25 -29.02 -8.02 26.21
CA LEU A 25 -28.05 -7.33 25.34
C LEU A 25 -28.69 -6.24 24.45
N GLY A 26 -29.74 -5.59 24.95
CA GLY A 26 -30.31 -4.40 24.29
C GLY A 26 -31.03 -4.67 22.97
N TYR A 27 -31.67 -5.84 22.84
CA TYR A 27 -32.37 -6.34 21.65
C TYR A 27 -31.46 -6.54 20.42
N LEU A 28 -30.18 -6.84 20.64
CA LEU A 28 -29.28 -7.29 19.58
C LEU A 28 -29.59 -8.75 19.19
N PRO A 29 -29.46 -9.13 17.90
CA PRO A 29 -29.66 -10.50 17.47
C PRO A 29 -28.50 -11.39 17.92
N VAL A 30 -28.82 -12.62 18.30
CA VAL A 30 -27.89 -13.74 18.52
C VAL A 30 -28.17 -14.78 17.45
N LEU A 31 -27.15 -15.15 16.68
CA LEU A 31 -27.24 -16.16 15.61
C LEU A 31 -26.71 -17.49 16.12
N ILE A 32 -27.43 -18.57 15.86
CA ILE A 32 -27.13 -19.92 16.32
C ILE A 32 -27.28 -20.89 15.14
N PHE A 33 -26.15 -21.31 14.58
CA PHE A 33 -26.11 -22.33 13.54
C PHE A 33 -26.11 -23.71 14.19
N HIS A 34 -27.04 -24.59 13.79
CA HIS A 34 -27.22 -25.94 14.35
C HIS A 34 -27.27 -26.99 13.23
N GLY A 35 -26.64 -28.15 13.44
CA GLY A 35 -26.68 -29.27 12.49
C GLY A 35 -26.11 -30.57 13.05
N PRO A 36 -26.09 -31.67 12.26
CA PRO A 36 -25.40 -32.90 12.63
C PRO A 36 -23.87 -32.67 12.75
N SER A 37 -23.20 -33.34 13.68
CA SER A 37 -21.75 -33.17 13.87
C SER A 37 -20.92 -33.68 12.66
N THR A 38 -19.84 -32.96 12.34
CA THR A 38 -19.03 -33.16 11.13
C THR A 38 -18.24 -34.47 11.07
N THR A 39 -18.10 -35.21 12.18
CA THR A 39 -17.39 -36.51 12.20
C THR A 39 -18.38 -37.68 12.36
N ALA A 40 -18.74 -38.32 11.26
CA ALA A 40 -19.79 -39.33 11.16
C ALA A 40 -19.44 -40.72 11.72
N ASN A 41 -19.24 -40.82 13.05
CA ASN A 41 -19.23 -42.11 13.76
C ASN A 41 -20.63 -42.39 14.34
N TYR A 42 -21.48 -43.03 13.54
CA TYR A 42 -22.83 -43.46 13.91
C TYR A 42 -22.81 -44.38 15.13
N THR A 43 -23.11 -43.81 16.29
CA THR A 43 -23.32 -44.53 17.56
C THR A 43 -24.69 -44.11 18.07
N LEU A 44 -25.66 -45.00 17.93
CA LEU A 44 -27.12 -44.73 17.96
C LEU A 44 -27.64 -44.07 19.26
N ASN A 45 -26.84 -44.03 20.32
CA ASN A 45 -27.25 -43.57 21.66
C ASN A 45 -26.59 -42.23 22.09
N SER A 46 -26.02 -41.43 21.17
CA SER A 46 -25.53 -40.09 21.51
C SER A 46 -25.88 -39.04 20.47
N SER A 47 -26.69 -38.06 20.85
CA SER A 47 -27.02 -36.87 20.05
C SER A 47 -25.79 -35.99 19.88
N ARG A 48 -25.12 -36.16 18.74
CA ARG A 48 -23.89 -35.43 18.36
C ARG A 48 -24.21 -34.36 17.33
N VAL A 49 -24.28 -33.13 17.80
CA VAL A 49 -24.59 -31.94 17.00
C VAL A 49 -23.33 -31.10 16.77
N GLN A 50 -23.36 -30.26 15.76
CA GLN A 50 -22.52 -29.06 15.67
C GLN A 50 -23.36 -27.83 16.04
N ILE A 51 -22.76 -26.89 16.78
CA ILE A 51 -23.37 -25.60 17.13
C ILE A 51 -22.32 -24.51 16.95
N HIS A 52 -22.69 -23.41 16.29
CA HIS A 52 -21.82 -22.24 16.15
C HIS A 52 -22.64 -21.00 16.50
N ILE A 53 -22.10 -20.16 17.38
CA ILE A 53 -22.84 -19.02 17.93
C ILE A 53 -22.12 -17.73 17.56
N TYR A 54 -22.88 -16.74 17.09
CA TYR A 54 -22.41 -15.38 16.87
C TYR A 54 -23.26 -14.40 17.66
N SER A 55 -22.62 -13.63 18.54
CA SER A 55 -23.26 -12.61 19.38
C SER A 55 -22.35 -11.37 19.50
N PRO A 56 -22.80 -10.28 20.16
CA PRO A 56 -21.97 -9.11 20.43
C PRO A 56 -20.65 -9.44 21.18
N ALA A 57 -20.59 -10.59 21.86
CA ALA A 57 -19.38 -11.09 22.54
C ALA A 57 -18.36 -11.77 21.60
N GLY A 58 -18.73 -12.06 20.35
CA GLY A 58 -17.89 -12.69 19.32
C GLY A 58 -18.48 -13.96 18.72
N PHE A 59 -17.73 -14.59 17.81
CA PHE A 59 -18.04 -15.89 17.22
C PHE A 59 -17.38 -17.02 18.01
N GLN A 60 -18.06 -18.14 18.20
CA GLN A 60 -17.44 -19.38 18.68
C GLN A 60 -18.03 -20.59 17.94
N SER A 61 -17.16 -21.51 17.53
CA SER A 61 -17.48 -22.70 16.75
C SER A 61 -17.38 -23.97 17.60
N PHE A 62 -18.41 -24.83 17.55
CA PHE A 62 -18.39 -26.15 18.18
C PHE A 62 -18.80 -27.24 17.17
N PRO A 63 -17.88 -27.71 16.30
CA PRO A 63 -18.18 -28.73 15.26
C PRO A 63 -18.60 -30.10 15.83
N ARG A 64 -18.40 -30.32 17.14
CA ARG A 64 -18.78 -31.55 17.84
C ARG A 64 -19.12 -31.28 19.31
N ILE A 65 -20.41 -31.28 19.60
CA ILE A 65 -20.98 -31.35 20.96
C ILE A 65 -21.66 -32.71 21.12
N THR A 66 -21.55 -33.31 22.30
CA THR A 66 -22.40 -34.45 22.71
C THR A 66 -23.30 -33.96 23.84
N ILE A 67 -24.61 -33.94 23.62
CA ILE A 67 -25.57 -33.54 24.64
C ILE A 67 -25.78 -34.73 25.57
N SER A 68 -25.53 -34.55 26.87
CA SER A 68 -25.65 -35.62 27.87
C SER A 68 -26.13 -35.07 29.21
N PRO A 69 -27.05 -35.75 29.92
CA PRO A 69 -27.45 -35.39 31.28
C PRO A 69 -26.29 -35.31 32.29
N ASN A 70 -25.18 -36.03 32.02
CA ASN A 70 -24.00 -36.05 32.87
C ASN A 70 -23.05 -34.85 32.61
N SER A 71 -23.38 -33.96 31.68
CA SER A 71 -22.60 -32.75 31.38
C SER A 71 -22.92 -31.63 32.38
N PRO A 72 -21.93 -30.86 32.86
CA PRO A 72 -22.18 -29.69 33.70
C PRO A 72 -23.03 -28.61 33.01
N PHE A 73 -23.14 -28.64 31.68
CA PHE A 73 -23.96 -27.69 30.90
C PHE A 73 -25.42 -28.15 30.72
N TYR A 74 -25.83 -29.31 31.23
CA TYR A 74 -27.20 -29.83 31.03
C TYR A 74 -28.24 -29.19 31.96
N SER A 75 -27.82 -28.53 33.04
CA SER A 75 -28.66 -27.78 33.99
C SER A 75 -29.58 -26.75 33.31
N VAL A 76 -29.11 -26.13 32.23
CA VAL A 76 -29.91 -25.23 31.36
C VAL A 76 -31.20 -25.87 30.84
N VAL A 77 -31.23 -27.19 30.61
CA VAL A 77 -32.40 -27.90 30.07
C VAL A 77 -33.54 -27.90 31.08
N SER A 78 -33.26 -27.94 32.38
CA SER A 78 -34.30 -27.85 33.42
C SER A 78 -35.00 -26.48 33.51
N HIS A 79 -34.37 -25.44 32.96
CA HIS A 79 -34.91 -24.08 32.88
C HIS A 79 -35.76 -23.83 31.62
N LEU A 80 -35.75 -24.74 30.64
CA LEU A 80 -36.69 -24.72 29.51
C LEU A 80 -38.12 -25.08 29.99
N PRO A 81 -39.19 -24.53 29.38
CA PRO A 81 -40.55 -25.01 29.61
C PRO A 81 -40.71 -26.49 29.23
N ARG A 82 -41.61 -27.20 29.90
CA ARG A 82 -41.76 -28.67 29.76
C ARG A 82 -42.01 -29.13 28.32
N GLU A 83 -42.72 -28.34 27.52
CA GLU A 83 -42.95 -28.64 26.10
C GLU A 83 -41.65 -28.62 25.26
N PHE A 84 -40.65 -27.80 25.62
CA PHE A 84 -39.37 -27.68 24.90
C PHE A 84 -38.25 -28.57 25.46
N GLN A 85 -38.41 -29.15 26.66
CA GLN A 85 -37.45 -30.11 27.21
C GLN A 85 -37.39 -31.41 26.37
N GLY A 86 -38.53 -31.80 25.77
CA GLY A 86 -38.65 -32.96 24.90
C GLY A 86 -38.04 -32.78 23.50
N ASP A 87 -38.04 -31.57 22.97
CA ASP A 87 -37.43 -31.25 21.67
C ASP A 87 -35.89 -31.36 21.73
N GLU A 88 -35.31 -32.08 20.77
CA GLU A 88 -33.86 -32.20 20.64
C GLU A 88 -33.22 -30.89 20.17
N ILE A 89 -33.90 -30.10 19.33
CA ILE A 89 -33.36 -28.85 18.78
C ILE A 89 -33.31 -27.78 19.86
N CYS A 90 -34.41 -27.48 20.56
CA CYS A 90 -34.41 -26.51 21.67
C CYS A 90 -33.44 -26.92 22.78
N ARG A 91 -33.32 -28.22 23.08
CA ARG A 91 -32.32 -28.75 24.04
C ARG A 91 -30.89 -28.52 23.55
N ALA A 92 -30.61 -28.73 22.26
CA ALA A 92 -29.31 -28.47 21.66
C ALA A 92 -28.96 -26.98 21.72
N LEU A 93 -29.88 -26.10 21.27
CA LEU A 93 -29.70 -24.64 21.28
C LEU A 93 -29.41 -24.12 22.70
N ALA A 94 -30.18 -24.55 23.71
CA ALA A 94 -29.97 -24.16 25.11
C ALA A 94 -28.61 -24.63 25.66
N PHE A 95 -28.24 -25.89 25.40
CA PHE A 95 -26.95 -26.46 25.80
C PHE A 95 -25.78 -25.72 25.15
N GLY A 96 -25.88 -25.43 23.85
CA GLY A 96 -24.86 -24.67 23.10
C GLY A 96 -24.71 -23.24 23.61
N LEU A 97 -25.81 -22.53 23.84
CA LEU A 97 -25.82 -21.17 24.39
C LEU A 97 -25.20 -21.12 25.79
N PHE A 98 -25.56 -22.04 26.69
CA PHE A 98 -24.98 -22.04 28.03
C PHE A 98 -23.50 -22.44 28.05
N LYS A 99 -23.08 -23.35 27.16
CA LYS A 99 -21.66 -23.66 26.94
C LYS A 99 -20.89 -22.41 26.47
N TYR A 100 -21.40 -21.70 25.46
CA TYR A 100 -20.85 -20.43 24.97
C TYR A 100 -20.74 -19.37 26.09
N PHE A 101 -21.81 -19.17 26.86
CA PHE A 101 -21.82 -18.26 28.02
C PHE A 101 -20.82 -18.64 29.12
N SER A 102 -20.52 -19.94 29.26
CA SER A 102 -19.50 -20.43 30.17
C SER A 102 -18.08 -20.10 29.67
N GLU A 103 -17.79 -20.45 28.41
CA GLU A 103 -16.45 -20.36 27.81
C GLU A 103 -16.03 -18.94 27.36
N LEU A 104 -16.98 -17.99 27.23
CA LEU A 104 -16.66 -16.59 26.96
C LEU A 104 -15.67 -16.01 28.01
N PRO A 105 -14.71 -15.15 27.62
CA PRO A 105 -13.80 -14.52 28.58
C PRO A 105 -14.53 -13.58 29.54
N GLU A 106 -14.24 -13.64 30.84
CA GLU A 106 -14.96 -12.86 31.85
C GLU A 106 -14.81 -11.34 31.69
N VAL A 107 -13.72 -10.89 31.05
CA VAL A 107 -13.51 -9.48 30.66
C VAL A 107 -14.60 -9.01 29.69
N VAL A 108 -14.98 -9.84 28.71
CA VAL A 108 -16.07 -9.55 27.76
C VAL A 108 -17.41 -9.56 28.47
N LYS A 109 -17.64 -10.54 29.34
CA LYS A 109 -18.89 -10.61 30.12
C LYS A 109 -19.05 -9.37 31.00
N ASN A 110 -18.02 -8.94 31.70
CA ASN A 110 -18.05 -7.75 32.54
C ASN A 110 -18.20 -6.46 31.74
N TYR A 111 -17.55 -6.33 30.58
CA TYR A 111 -17.76 -5.21 29.67
C TYR A 111 -19.23 -5.14 29.19
N LEU A 112 -19.83 -6.26 28.77
CA LEU A 112 -21.22 -6.31 28.33
C LEU A 112 -22.23 -6.09 29.47
N LYS A 113 -21.99 -6.63 30.68
CA LYS A 113 -22.79 -6.33 31.89
C LYS A 113 -22.81 -4.81 32.18
N ASN A 114 -21.68 -4.13 32.01
CA ASN A 114 -21.54 -2.70 32.22
C ASN A 114 -22.16 -1.85 31.10
N GLN A 115 -22.07 -2.31 29.85
CA GLN A 115 -22.65 -1.65 28.68
C GLN A 115 -24.18 -1.78 28.63
N TYR A 116 -24.71 -2.91 29.11
CA TYR A 116 -26.14 -3.23 29.12
C TYR A 116 -26.64 -3.53 30.56
N PRO A 117 -26.69 -2.52 31.44
CA PRO A 117 -27.08 -2.70 32.83
C PRO A 117 -28.54 -3.14 32.95
N THR A 118 -28.76 -4.31 33.54
CA THR A 118 -30.05 -5.04 33.58
C THR A 118 -31.11 -4.43 34.51
N THR A 119 -30.88 -3.21 35.03
CA THR A 119 -31.60 -2.61 36.16
C THR A 119 -32.78 -1.71 35.77
N ARG A 120 -33.01 -1.45 34.47
CA ARG A 120 -34.17 -0.65 34.03
C ARG A 120 -35.48 -1.45 34.17
N SER A 121 -36.22 -1.15 35.24
CA SER A 121 -37.66 -1.42 35.42
C SER A 121 -38.11 -2.82 35.88
N ARG A 122 -37.31 -3.54 36.69
CA ARG A 122 -37.76 -4.75 37.44
C ARG A 122 -37.26 -4.76 38.88
N ARG A 123 -37.93 -5.53 39.76
CA ARG A 123 -37.55 -5.65 41.18
C ARG A 123 -36.18 -6.35 41.30
N PRO A 124 -35.34 -5.98 42.30
CA PRO A 124 -34.12 -6.73 42.59
C PRO A 124 -34.41 -8.22 42.77
N GLY A 125 -33.62 -9.07 42.09
CA GLY A 125 -33.78 -10.53 42.12
C GLY A 125 -34.90 -11.12 41.23
N SER A 126 -35.66 -10.32 40.47
CA SER A 126 -36.78 -10.82 39.64
C SER A 126 -36.52 -10.85 38.13
N ALA A 127 -35.26 -10.92 37.71
CA ALA A 127 -34.85 -11.01 36.31
C ALA A 127 -33.65 -11.97 36.16
N PRO A 128 -33.51 -12.70 35.04
CA PRO A 128 -32.34 -13.53 34.79
C PRO A 128 -31.06 -12.70 34.80
N ALA A 129 -30.00 -13.22 35.41
CA ALA A 129 -28.68 -12.61 35.29
C ALA A 129 -28.13 -12.82 33.87
N LEU A 130 -27.49 -11.80 33.31
CA LEU A 130 -26.84 -11.90 32.00
C LEU A 130 -25.78 -13.02 32.02
N PHE A 131 -25.81 -13.89 31.01
CA PHE A 131 -24.99 -15.12 30.88
C PHE A 131 -25.32 -16.28 31.87
N SER A 132 -26.49 -16.26 32.53
CA SER A 132 -26.96 -17.38 33.37
C SER A 132 -27.61 -18.52 32.58
N GLU A 133 -27.86 -19.66 33.26
CA GLU A 133 -28.64 -20.79 32.72
C GLU A 133 -30.03 -20.36 32.25
N GLN A 134 -30.79 -19.63 33.09
CA GLN A 134 -32.10 -19.11 32.70
C GLN A 134 -32.02 -18.22 31.45
N HIS A 135 -30.97 -17.40 31.32
CA HIS A 135 -30.77 -16.56 30.13
C HIS A 135 -30.56 -17.39 28.85
N ALA A 136 -29.77 -18.46 28.92
CA ALA A 136 -29.58 -19.37 27.78
C ALA A 136 -30.86 -20.14 27.42
N ALA A 137 -31.65 -20.56 28.41
CA ALA A 137 -32.94 -21.22 28.21
C ALA A 137 -33.99 -20.27 27.59
N ASP A 138 -34.10 -19.04 28.09
CA ASP A 138 -35.00 -18.01 27.57
C ASP A 138 -34.66 -17.66 26.10
N LEU A 139 -33.37 -17.53 25.78
CA LEU A 139 -32.91 -17.31 24.41
C LEU A 139 -33.23 -18.48 23.48
N ALA A 140 -32.91 -19.72 23.88
CA ALA A 140 -33.22 -20.91 23.10
C ALA A 140 -34.73 -21.06 22.81
N LYS A 141 -35.59 -20.79 23.81
CA LYS A 141 -37.04 -20.75 23.66
C LYS A 141 -37.51 -19.69 22.66
N SER A 142 -36.82 -18.56 22.57
CA SER A 142 -37.15 -17.45 21.67
C SER A 142 -36.52 -17.55 20.28
N ALA A 143 -35.76 -18.61 20.00
CA ALA A 143 -35.03 -18.77 18.75
C ALA A 143 -35.95 -19.24 17.61
N VAL A 144 -35.90 -18.53 16.47
CA VAL A 144 -36.72 -18.81 15.27
C VAL A 144 -35.83 -19.23 14.10
N GLN A 145 -36.28 -20.19 13.29
CA GLN A 145 -35.53 -20.65 12.10
C GLN A 145 -35.52 -19.55 11.02
N ALA A 146 -34.32 -19.20 10.54
CA ALA A 146 -34.14 -18.31 9.40
C ALA A 146 -34.27 -19.06 8.06
N GLU A 147 -34.66 -18.35 7.00
CA GLU A 147 -34.72 -18.90 5.64
C GLU A 147 -33.38 -18.71 4.92
N ASN A 148 -32.85 -17.48 4.95
CA ASN A 148 -31.65 -17.07 4.22
C ASN A 148 -30.33 -17.49 4.89
N THR A 149 -30.27 -18.72 5.41
CA THR A 149 -29.07 -19.31 6.01
C THR A 149 -27.80 -19.19 5.14
N PRO A 150 -27.80 -19.58 3.84
CA PRO A 150 -26.58 -19.49 3.03
C PRO A 150 -26.13 -18.05 2.76
N ASP A 151 -27.07 -17.11 2.57
CA ASP A 151 -26.73 -15.69 2.37
C ASP A 151 -26.09 -15.10 3.62
N ILE A 152 -26.59 -15.46 4.81
CA ILE A 152 -26.04 -15.00 6.09
C ILE A 152 -24.67 -15.61 6.35
N ILE A 153 -24.44 -16.88 6.00
CA ILE A 153 -23.11 -17.49 6.07
C ILE A 153 -22.14 -16.72 5.16
N LYS A 154 -22.49 -16.46 3.90
CA LYS A 154 -21.68 -15.68 2.96
C LYS A 154 -21.37 -14.25 3.44
N ILE A 155 -22.34 -13.60 4.09
CA ILE A 155 -22.15 -12.28 4.72
C ILE A 155 -21.14 -12.38 5.89
N LEU A 156 -21.23 -13.40 6.72
CA LEU A 156 -20.31 -13.61 7.85
C LEU A 156 -18.91 -14.02 7.38
N GLU A 157 -18.78 -14.86 6.35
CA GLU A 157 -17.51 -15.22 5.71
C GLU A 157 -16.75 -13.97 5.23
N SER A 158 -17.45 -13.04 4.57
CA SER A 158 -16.85 -11.77 4.13
C SER A 158 -16.54 -10.82 5.30
N ALA A 159 -17.45 -10.72 6.29
CA ALA A 159 -17.32 -9.76 7.39
C ALA A 159 -16.27 -10.16 8.44
N LEU A 160 -16.18 -11.46 8.74
CA LEU A 160 -15.33 -12.08 9.76
C LEU A 160 -14.15 -12.86 9.14
N GLN A 161 -13.79 -12.52 7.90
CA GLN A 161 -12.71 -13.16 7.14
C GLN A 161 -11.37 -13.25 7.90
N THR A 162 -10.49 -14.12 7.42
CA THR A 162 -9.19 -14.36 8.06
C THR A 162 -8.30 -13.12 8.02
N GLN A 163 -7.92 -12.64 9.20
CA GLN A 163 -7.04 -11.50 9.42
C GLN A 163 -5.66 -11.94 9.89
N HIS A 164 -4.67 -11.12 9.54
CA HIS A 164 -3.26 -11.45 9.67
C HIS A 164 -2.40 -10.29 10.19
N ILE A 165 -1.22 -10.66 10.71
CA ILE A 165 -0.10 -9.76 11.01
C ILE A 165 1.16 -10.35 10.39
N ASN A 166 1.79 -9.62 9.47
CA ASN A 166 3.04 -10.05 8.83
C ASN A 166 4.30 -9.29 9.27
N ASN A 167 4.17 -8.08 9.85
CA ASN A 167 5.31 -7.31 10.35
C ASN A 167 5.11 -6.99 11.84
N VAL A 168 6.16 -7.14 12.65
CA VAL A 168 6.14 -6.79 14.09
C VAL A 168 7.30 -5.86 14.48
N ASP A 169 6.97 -4.97 15.41
CA ASP A 169 7.83 -4.01 16.09
C ASP A 169 8.43 -4.66 17.35
N VAL A 170 9.75 -4.68 17.47
CA VAL A 170 10.50 -5.38 18.51
C VAL A 170 11.61 -4.49 19.07
N ASP A 171 11.73 -4.40 20.40
CA ASP A 171 12.93 -3.87 21.06
C ASP A 171 13.85 -5.05 21.41
N LEU A 172 15.11 -5.02 20.96
CA LEU A 172 16.17 -5.96 21.35
C LEU A 172 17.17 -5.25 22.28
N VAL A 173 17.02 -5.48 23.58
CA VAL A 173 17.75 -4.76 24.62
C VAL A 173 18.95 -5.58 25.10
N LEU A 174 20.14 -5.02 24.91
CA LEU A 174 21.41 -5.58 25.36
C LEU A 174 21.85 -4.95 26.71
N PRO A 175 22.66 -5.66 27.52
CA PRO A 175 23.19 -5.10 28.76
C PRO A 175 24.08 -3.87 28.52
N PRO A 176 24.22 -2.96 29.50
CA PRO A 176 25.14 -1.82 29.40
C PRO A 176 26.58 -2.24 29.09
N GLY A 177 27.20 -1.57 28.11
CA GLY A 177 28.56 -1.89 27.64
C GLY A 177 28.63 -3.06 26.65
N ALA A 178 27.50 -3.65 26.25
CA ALA A 178 27.45 -4.68 25.21
C ALA A 178 27.64 -4.11 23.79
N ILE A 179 27.47 -2.80 23.60
CA ILE A 179 27.70 -2.12 22.32
C ILE A 179 28.86 -1.14 22.47
N VAL A 180 29.94 -1.39 21.73
CA VAL A 180 31.15 -0.58 21.66
C VAL A 180 31.19 0.08 20.27
N PRO A 181 30.94 1.40 20.16
CA PRO A 181 31.01 2.12 18.90
C PRO A 181 32.34 1.92 18.16
N LEU A 182 32.24 1.51 16.89
CA LEU A 182 33.39 1.37 15.99
C LEU A 182 33.90 2.76 15.61
N GLN A 183 35.21 2.98 15.80
CA GLN A 183 35.91 4.15 15.29
C GLN A 183 36.13 4.03 13.78
N THR A 184 36.41 5.12 13.09
CA THR A 184 36.60 5.11 11.62
C THR A 184 37.73 4.16 11.18
N ALA A 185 38.74 3.95 12.02
CA ALA A 185 39.83 3.00 11.77
C ALA A 185 39.43 1.52 11.93
N ASP A 186 38.37 1.20 12.67
CA ASP A 186 37.92 -0.17 12.94
C ASP A 186 37.11 -0.76 11.76
N PHE A 187 36.62 0.11 10.89
CA PHE A 187 36.07 -0.24 9.56
C PHE A 187 37.18 -0.47 8.51
N GLU A 188 38.38 0.07 8.74
CA GLU A 188 39.55 -0.08 7.84
C GLU A 188 40.42 -1.29 8.22
N GLN A 189 40.26 -1.81 9.45
CA GLN A 189 40.93 -3.02 9.95
C GLN A 189 39.97 -4.22 9.94
N VAL A 190 39.94 -4.94 8.82
CA VAL A 190 39.36 -6.29 8.73
C VAL A 190 40.50 -7.29 8.96
N PRO A 191 40.47 -8.12 10.02
CA PRO A 191 41.44 -9.21 10.17
C PRO A 191 41.22 -10.28 9.08
N ASP A 192 42.31 -10.87 8.59
CA ASP A 192 42.27 -11.87 7.51
C ASP A 192 41.47 -13.13 7.87
N ASP A 193 41.36 -13.47 9.17
CA ASP A 193 40.54 -14.58 9.69
C ASP A 193 39.02 -14.28 9.71
N ASP A 194 38.62 -13.04 9.38
CA ASP A 194 37.29 -12.46 9.66
C ASP A 194 36.49 -12.14 8.36
N GLU A 195 36.97 -12.60 7.19
CA GLU A 195 36.37 -12.35 5.87
C GLU A 195 34.89 -12.85 5.75
N ASP A 196 34.47 -13.81 6.58
CA ASP A 196 33.09 -14.32 6.67
C ASP A 196 32.10 -13.35 7.36
N ILE A 197 32.54 -12.17 7.80
CA ILE A 197 31.68 -11.13 8.38
C ILE A 197 31.17 -10.18 7.28
N LEU A 198 30.13 -10.61 6.54
CA LEU A 198 29.43 -9.84 5.50
C LEU A 198 28.82 -8.48 5.95
N ASP A 199 28.88 -8.13 7.23
CA ASP A 199 28.36 -6.88 7.78
C ASP A 199 29.32 -6.34 8.86
N PRO A 200 30.18 -5.35 8.55
CA PRO A 200 31.17 -4.84 9.50
C PRO A 200 30.53 -4.18 10.72
N THR A 201 29.27 -3.73 10.61
CA THR A 201 28.51 -3.15 11.75
C THR A 201 28.12 -4.21 12.79
N LEU A 202 28.45 -5.48 12.59
CA LEU A 202 28.30 -6.50 13.62
C LEU A 202 29.39 -6.43 14.70
N ARG A 203 30.60 -5.94 14.40
CA ARG A 203 31.73 -5.97 15.35
C ARG A 203 31.48 -5.18 16.64
N GLN A 204 30.67 -4.12 16.58
CA GLN A 204 30.30 -3.30 17.74
C GLN A 204 29.60 -4.09 18.86
N TYR A 205 29.00 -5.24 18.57
CA TYR A 205 28.32 -6.08 19.57
C TYR A 205 29.26 -7.02 20.35
N GLY A 206 30.56 -7.03 20.00
CA GLY A 206 31.56 -7.85 20.67
C GLY A 206 31.12 -9.31 20.77
N GLY A 207 31.04 -9.83 22.01
CA GLY A 207 30.55 -11.18 22.27
C GLY A 207 29.13 -11.46 21.77
N TYR A 208 28.23 -10.47 21.73
CA TYR A 208 26.83 -10.63 21.29
C TYR A 208 26.66 -10.68 19.76
N THR A 209 27.74 -10.48 18.99
CA THR A 209 27.77 -10.55 17.52
C THR A 209 26.99 -11.75 16.94
N PRO A 210 27.17 -13.01 17.41
CA PRO A 210 26.48 -14.16 16.84
C PRO A 210 24.96 -14.13 17.06
N LEU A 211 24.49 -13.50 18.15
CA LEU A 211 23.06 -13.33 18.45
C LEU A 211 22.45 -12.22 17.59
N VAL A 212 23.12 -11.08 17.47
CA VAL A 212 22.61 -9.94 16.69
C VAL A 212 22.60 -10.23 15.18
N LYS A 213 23.56 -11.03 14.68
CA LYS A 213 23.61 -11.53 13.28
C LYS A 213 22.32 -12.27 12.87
N LEU A 214 21.60 -12.90 13.80
CA LEU A 214 20.35 -13.62 13.51
C LEU A 214 19.15 -12.70 13.27
N PHE A 215 19.17 -11.47 13.77
CA PHE A 215 18.11 -10.47 13.54
C PHE A 215 18.19 -9.83 12.14
N GLY A 216 19.12 -10.28 11.30
CA GLY A 216 19.19 -9.96 9.89
C GLY A 216 19.97 -8.69 9.57
N GLU A 217 19.62 -8.10 8.43
CA GLU A 217 20.36 -6.99 7.83
C GLU A 217 19.99 -5.65 8.50
N PRO A 218 20.95 -4.70 8.59
CA PRO A 218 20.67 -3.37 9.08
C PRO A 218 19.74 -2.61 8.12
N VAL A 219 18.72 -1.95 8.67
CA VAL A 219 17.74 -1.16 7.92
C VAL A 219 17.86 0.30 8.32
N PHE A 220 18.06 1.16 7.33
CA PHE A 220 18.21 2.59 7.54
C PHE A 220 16.85 3.28 7.75
N LEU A 221 16.74 4.12 8.80
CA LEU A 221 15.66 5.08 8.98
C LEU A 221 16.19 6.50 8.77
N PRO A 222 15.60 7.31 7.87
CA PRO A 222 16.02 8.70 7.66
C PRO A 222 15.96 9.57 8.92
N THR A 223 16.85 10.56 9.01
CA THR A 223 16.78 11.68 9.96
C THR A 223 16.51 12.99 9.21
N THR A 224 16.14 14.05 9.93
CA THR A 224 15.90 15.39 9.34
C THR A 224 17.10 15.91 8.53
N LYS A 225 18.34 15.50 8.87
CA LYS A 225 19.58 15.88 8.15
C LYS A 225 19.70 15.27 6.76
N LEU A 226 19.00 14.17 6.46
CA LEU A 226 18.90 13.55 5.13
C LEU A 226 17.58 13.91 4.40
N ARG A 227 16.81 14.89 4.90
CA ARG A 227 15.46 15.18 4.42
C ARG A 227 15.44 16.08 3.16
N ARG A 228 15.84 15.55 2.01
CA ARG A 228 15.30 15.91 0.68
C ARG A 228 15.74 14.91 -0.42
N ALA A 229 14.81 14.05 -0.83
CA ALA A 229 14.94 13.24 -2.05
C ALA A 229 13.62 13.26 -2.85
N PRO A 230 13.39 14.28 -3.71
CA PRO A 230 12.13 14.46 -4.41
C PRO A 230 12.00 13.67 -5.73
N SER A 231 12.45 12.40 -5.78
CA SER A 231 12.14 11.49 -6.91
C SER A 231 12.36 10.01 -6.59
N LYS A 232 11.36 9.37 -5.96
CA LYS A 232 11.33 7.96 -5.52
C LYS A 232 12.34 7.63 -4.41
N PRO A 233 12.14 6.55 -3.63
CA PRO A 233 13.26 5.87 -3.02
C PRO A 233 14.07 5.24 -4.16
N THR A 234 15.28 5.76 -4.42
CA THR A 234 16.28 5.07 -5.25
C THR A 234 16.44 3.67 -4.68
N SER A 235 16.24 2.65 -5.51
CA SER A 235 16.36 1.26 -5.09
C SER A 235 17.84 0.92 -4.88
N LEU A 236 18.35 1.27 -3.68
CA LEU A 236 19.69 0.88 -3.21
C LEU A 236 19.90 -0.59 -3.52
N ASN A 237 21.00 -0.87 -4.24
CA ASN A 237 21.18 -2.16 -4.87
C ASN A 237 21.38 -3.23 -3.78
N ARG A 238 20.39 -4.13 -3.65
CA ARG A 238 20.37 -5.20 -2.62
C ARG A 238 21.35 -6.34 -2.92
N THR A 239 22.23 -6.15 -3.91
CA THR A 239 23.28 -7.09 -4.27
C THR A 239 24.39 -7.05 -3.23
N LYS A 240 24.60 -8.19 -2.55
CA LYS A 240 25.58 -8.33 -1.46
C LYS A 240 27.03 -8.48 -1.96
N SER A 241 27.21 -8.70 -3.24
CA SER A 241 28.50 -8.87 -3.91
C SER A 241 28.72 -7.76 -4.94
N PHE A 242 29.94 -7.25 -4.99
CA PHE A 242 30.33 -6.18 -5.91
C PHE A 242 30.77 -6.79 -7.25
N THR A 243 29.84 -6.87 -8.22
CA THR A 243 30.10 -7.57 -9.48
C THR A 243 31.06 -6.80 -10.40
N LYS A 244 31.78 -7.51 -11.29
CA LYS A 244 32.70 -6.89 -12.27
C LYS A 244 32.03 -5.79 -13.10
N ASN A 245 30.77 -5.97 -13.48
CA ASN A 245 30.00 -4.95 -14.21
C ASN A 245 29.78 -3.72 -13.33
N GLN A 246 29.31 -3.87 -12.09
CA GLN A 246 29.12 -2.75 -11.16
C GLN A 246 30.43 -2.01 -10.85
N LYS A 247 31.58 -2.71 -10.78
CA LYS A 247 32.91 -2.07 -10.63
C LYS A 247 33.26 -1.20 -11.85
N LEU A 248 33.02 -1.71 -13.05
CA LEU A 248 33.26 -0.99 -14.30
C LEU A 248 32.29 0.20 -14.45
N ASP A 249 30.99 0.00 -14.18
CA ASP A 249 29.98 1.05 -14.18
C ASP A 249 30.31 2.15 -13.17
N LEU A 250 30.76 1.78 -11.95
CA LEU A 250 31.25 2.75 -10.96
C LEU A 250 32.41 3.57 -11.51
N ARG A 251 33.48 2.94 -12.03
CA ARG A 251 34.66 3.66 -12.55
C ARG A 251 34.28 4.57 -13.73
N MET A 252 33.37 4.14 -14.59
CA MET A 252 32.80 4.97 -15.66
C MET A 252 32.05 6.19 -15.09
N LYS A 253 31.28 6.04 -14.01
CA LYS A 253 30.55 7.15 -13.36
C LYS A 253 31.44 8.09 -12.55
N LEU A 254 32.53 7.62 -11.96
CA LEU A 254 33.57 8.49 -11.40
C LEU A 254 34.25 9.30 -12.51
N GLY A 255 34.59 8.67 -13.64
CA GLY A 255 35.13 9.34 -14.83
C GLY A 255 34.19 10.42 -15.38
N GLU A 256 32.90 10.10 -15.60
CA GLU A 256 31.89 11.05 -16.09
C GLU A 256 31.75 12.30 -15.20
N LEU A 257 31.91 12.15 -13.87
CA LEU A 257 31.90 13.28 -12.95
C LEU A 257 33.09 14.22 -13.20
N VAL A 258 34.31 13.67 -13.36
CA VAL A 258 35.54 14.46 -13.61
C VAL A 258 35.47 15.11 -14.98
N ASP A 259 35.18 14.34 -16.03
CA ASP A 259 34.99 14.81 -17.41
C ASP A 259 34.04 16.02 -17.51
N THR A 260 32.94 15.97 -16.76
CA THR A 260 31.94 17.04 -16.77
C THR A 260 32.28 18.20 -15.81
N GLU A 261 33.15 18.00 -14.82
CA GLU A 261 33.70 19.07 -13.99
C GLU A 261 34.75 19.86 -14.77
N GLU A 262 35.63 19.19 -15.53
CA GLU A 262 36.62 19.85 -16.40
C GLU A 262 35.95 20.77 -17.43
N ARG A 263 34.93 20.26 -18.11
CA ARG A 263 34.14 21.03 -19.08
C ARG A 263 33.38 22.19 -18.42
N TYR A 264 32.98 22.04 -17.16
CA TYR A 264 32.36 23.11 -16.38
C TYR A 264 33.36 24.20 -15.97
N VAL A 265 34.56 23.82 -15.47
CA VAL A 265 35.66 24.74 -15.16
C VAL A 265 36.14 25.49 -16.41
N ALA A 266 36.18 24.83 -17.58
CA ALA A 266 36.49 25.48 -18.85
C ALA A 266 35.46 26.58 -19.21
N LYS A 267 34.16 26.30 -19.06
CA LYS A 267 33.07 27.30 -19.25
C LYS A 267 33.12 28.43 -18.23
N LEU A 268 33.45 28.15 -16.97
CA LEU A 268 33.67 29.18 -15.95
C LEU A 268 34.84 30.10 -16.32
N ASN A 269 35.94 29.54 -16.84
CA ASN A 269 37.12 30.29 -17.28
C ASN A 269 36.83 31.15 -18.53
N GLU A 270 35.98 30.68 -19.44
CA GLU A 270 35.42 31.49 -20.54
C GLU A 270 34.57 32.65 -19.99
N LEU A 271 33.61 32.37 -19.10
CA LEU A 271 32.72 33.35 -18.50
C LEU A 271 33.46 34.44 -17.71
N VAL A 272 34.42 34.06 -16.87
CA VAL A 272 35.10 34.97 -15.92
C VAL A 272 36.28 35.68 -16.57
N ASN A 273 37.26 34.94 -17.10
CA ASN A 273 38.53 35.53 -17.52
C ASN A 273 38.47 36.15 -18.92
N HIS A 274 37.60 35.65 -19.80
CA HIS A 274 37.43 36.18 -21.16
C HIS A 274 36.26 37.16 -21.21
N ILE A 275 35.03 36.66 -21.02
CA ILE A 275 33.81 37.47 -21.20
C ILE A 275 33.71 38.59 -20.15
N ALA A 276 33.68 38.26 -18.85
CA ALA A 276 33.64 39.27 -17.80
C ALA A 276 34.93 40.09 -17.75
N GLY A 277 36.09 39.49 -18.03
CA GLY A 277 37.38 40.17 -18.14
C GLY A 277 37.37 41.33 -19.14
N GLU A 278 36.98 41.07 -20.40
CA GLU A 278 36.87 42.11 -21.44
C GLU A 278 35.88 43.21 -21.08
N PHE A 279 34.71 42.85 -20.53
CA PHE A 279 33.71 43.84 -20.11
C PHE A 279 34.20 44.71 -18.94
N ARG A 280 34.83 44.11 -17.91
CA ARG A 280 35.42 44.82 -16.75
C ARG A 280 36.53 45.78 -17.19
N GLN A 281 37.46 45.35 -18.04
CA GLN A 281 38.51 46.22 -18.61
C GLN A 281 37.89 47.38 -19.42
N SER A 282 36.87 47.10 -20.21
CA SER A 282 36.21 48.09 -21.06
C SER A 282 35.41 49.14 -20.30
N ALA A 283 34.88 48.81 -19.13
CA ALA A 283 34.24 49.78 -18.25
C ALA A 283 35.26 50.74 -17.62
N ARG A 284 36.48 50.28 -17.33
CA ARG A 284 37.57 51.11 -16.80
C ARG A 284 38.13 52.10 -17.83
N HIS A 285 38.06 51.78 -19.12
CA HIS A 285 38.44 52.68 -20.22
C HIS A 285 37.27 53.53 -20.76
N ARG A 286 36.15 53.65 -20.01
CA ARG A 286 34.94 54.39 -20.43
C ARG A 286 35.14 55.90 -20.35
N SER A 287 34.74 56.61 -21.41
CA SER A 287 34.56 58.08 -21.38
C SER A 287 33.25 58.48 -20.69
N SER A 288 33.29 59.58 -19.94
CA SER A 288 32.26 59.98 -18.95
C SER A 288 30.86 60.28 -19.51
N GLY A 289 30.69 60.31 -20.84
CA GLY A 289 29.40 60.51 -21.52
C GLY A 289 28.80 59.26 -22.18
N SER A 290 29.43 58.07 -22.09
CA SER A 290 28.93 56.85 -22.75
C SER A 290 27.67 56.30 -22.10
N THR A 291 26.75 55.75 -22.92
CA THR A 291 25.52 55.01 -22.51
C THR A 291 25.76 53.57 -22.04
N SER A 292 27.02 53.10 -22.05
CA SER A 292 27.39 51.73 -21.65
C SER A 292 27.21 51.50 -20.13
N PRO A 293 27.14 50.25 -19.64
CA PRO A 293 27.04 49.94 -18.20
C PRO A 293 28.17 50.56 -17.35
N THR A 294 27.91 50.80 -16.05
CA THR A 294 28.97 51.15 -15.08
C THR A 294 29.70 49.90 -14.57
N GLU A 295 30.82 50.08 -13.86
CA GLU A 295 31.52 48.96 -13.22
C GLU A 295 30.64 48.25 -12.17
N GLN A 296 29.84 49.01 -11.40
CA GLN A 296 28.84 48.47 -10.46
C GLN A 296 27.68 47.73 -11.15
N ASP A 297 27.27 48.17 -12.34
CA ASP A 297 26.24 47.46 -13.13
C ASP A 297 26.76 46.13 -13.68
N LEU A 298 28.04 46.07 -14.05
CA LEU A 298 28.70 44.83 -14.48
C LEU A 298 29.02 43.90 -13.32
N GLU A 299 29.39 44.43 -12.15
CA GLU A 299 29.57 43.64 -10.91
C GLU A 299 28.27 42.95 -10.48
N ARG A 300 27.10 43.53 -10.77
CA ARG A 300 25.79 42.88 -10.56
C ARG A 300 25.46 41.76 -11.56
N LEU A 301 26.09 41.75 -12.74
CA LEU A 301 25.91 40.72 -13.77
C LEU A 301 27.00 39.63 -13.72
N PHE A 302 28.20 40.00 -13.28
CA PHE A 302 29.37 39.14 -13.10
C PHE A 302 29.92 39.33 -11.67
N PRO A 303 29.20 38.83 -10.64
CA PRO A 303 29.54 39.03 -9.23
C PRO A 303 30.87 38.36 -8.87
N THR A 304 31.53 38.86 -7.83
CA THR A 304 32.81 38.32 -7.33
C THR A 304 32.72 36.87 -6.84
N SER A 305 31.52 36.38 -6.52
CA SER A 305 31.27 34.95 -6.28
C SER A 305 31.51 34.08 -7.51
N ALA A 306 31.42 34.61 -8.74
CA ALA A 306 31.79 33.90 -9.96
C ALA A 306 33.29 33.59 -10.02
N ASP A 307 34.13 34.56 -9.66
CA ASP A 307 35.58 34.43 -9.58
C ASP A 307 35.97 33.41 -8.48
N GLN A 308 35.27 33.44 -7.34
CA GLN A 308 35.44 32.46 -6.26
C GLN A 308 35.02 31.03 -6.67
N ILE A 309 33.88 30.87 -7.36
CA ILE A 309 33.43 29.58 -7.90
C ILE A 309 34.48 29.03 -8.88
N LEU A 310 35.00 29.85 -9.80
CA LEU A 310 36.08 29.42 -10.69
C LEU A 310 37.31 28.95 -9.91
N GLN A 311 37.76 29.70 -8.90
CA GLN A 311 38.92 29.30 -8.08
C GLN A 311 38.67 27.97 -7.36
N MET A 312 37.51 27.83 -6.72
CA MET A 312 37.17 26.65 -5.91
C MET A 312 37.00 25.40 -6.77
N ASN A 313 36.25 25.49 -7.88
CA ASN A 313 36.03 24.35 -8.77
C ASN A 313 37.29 23.96 -9.57
N THR A 314 38.18 24.92 -9.88
CA THR A 314 39.49 24.63 -10.49
C THR A 314 40.38 23.79 -9.55
N ALA A 315 40.37 24.07 -8.25
CA ALA A 315 41.13 23.27 -7.29
C ALA A 315 40.43 21.92 -6.98
N PHE A 316 39.10 21.90 -6.91
CA PHE A 316 38.31 20.67 -6.73
C PHE A 316 38.53 19.66 -7.86
N VAL A 317 38.55 20.09 -9.13
CA VAL A 317 38.79 19.19 -10.27
C VAL A 317 40.23 18.66 -10.32
N GLN A 318 41.20 19.39 -9.77
CA GLN A 318 42.60 18.92 -9.66
C GLN A 318 42.73 17.76 -8.67
N GLU A 319 42.12 17.86 -7.48
CA GLU A 319 42.12 16.74 -6.53
C GLU A 319 41.22 15.57 -7.00
N LEU A 320 40.14 15.83 -7.76
CA LEU A 320 39.35 14.77 -8.39
C LEU A 320 40.13 13.96 -9.43
N ARG A 321 40.84 14.66 -10.35
CA ARG A 321 41.76 14.02 -11.31
C ARG A 321 42.80 13.20 -10.58
N ARG A 322 43.48 13.79 -9.60
CA ARG A 322 44.49 13.10 -8.79
C ARG A 322 43.95 11.83 -8.14
N ILE A 323 42.75 11.84 -7.58
CA ILE A 323 42.13 10.62 -7.01
C ILE A 323 41.85 9.58 -8.10
N MET A 324 41.44 9.96 -9.30
CA MET A 324 41.30 9.04 -10.43
C MET A 324 42.64 8.43 -10.83
N ASP A 325 43.67 9.26 -10.99
CA ASP A 325 45.02 8.88 -11.42
C ASP A 325 45.69 7.96 -10.37
N ASP A 326 45.70 8.38 -9.10
CA ASP A 326 46.25 7.64 -7.94
C ASP A 326 45.52 6.29 -7.69
N THR A 327 44.42 5.99 -8.39
CA THR A 327 43.65 4.74 -8.26
C THR A 327 43.49 3.96 -9.56
N GLU A 328 43.97 4.44 -10.70
CA GLU A 328 43.72 3.81 -12.00
C GLU A 328 44.27 2.38 -12.08
N GLU A 329 45.53 2.18 -11.71
CA GLU A 329 46.19 0.87 -11.80
C GLU A 329 45.58 -0.15 -10.81
N GLU A 330 45.13 0.31 -9.64
CA GLU A 330 44.46 -0.54 -8.66
C GLU A 330 43.05 -0.94 -9.12
N ALA A 331 42.28 0.00 -9.66
CA ALA A 331 40.94 -0.23 -10.18
C ALA A 331 40.95 -1.24 -11.36
N LEU A 332 41.90 -1.11 -12.28
CA LEU A 332 42.03 -2.01 -13.42
C LEU A 332 42.33 -3.45 -12.96
N ARG A 333 43.27 -3.64 -12.03
CA ARG A 333 43.58 -4.96 -11.45
C ARG A 333 42.36 -5.59 -10.77
N ASP A 334 41.62 -4.80 -9.99
CA ASP A 334 40.41 -5.23 -9.24
C ASP A 334 39.19 -5.55 -10.15
N ILE A 335 39.16 -4.98 -11.36
CA ILE A 335 38.21 -5.32 -12.43
C ILE A 335 38.65 -6.58 -13.19
N GLU A 336 39.95 -6.79 -13.42
CA GLU A 336 40.47 -7.90 -14.22
C GLU A 336 40.59 -9.23 -13.46
N LEU A 337 40.98 -9.21 -12.18
CA LEU A 337 41.22 -10.41 -11.36
C LEU A 337 40.32 -10.47 -10.10
N PRO A 338 39.02 -10.80 -10.23
CA PRO A 338 38.10 -10.88 -9.08
C PRO A 338 38.46 -11.91 -8.02
N PHE A 339 39.31 -12.89 -8.34
CA PHE A 339 39.81 -13.93 -7.44
C PHE A 339 41.21 -14.38 -7.88
N THR A 340 42.28 -13.75 -7.37
CA THR A 340 43.50 -14.42 -6.85
C THR A 340 44.60 -13.43 -6.47
N SER A 341 45.25 -13.70 -5.32
CA SER A 341 46.69 -13.48 -5.02
C SER A 341 47.04 -12.49 -3.90
N THR A 342 46.89 -12.94 -2.65
CA THR A 342 47.65 -12.43 -1.49
C THR A 342 48.62 -13.50 -0.96
N ARG A 343 49.83 -13.55 -1.55
CA ARG A 343 51.00 -14.19 -0.93
C ARG A 343 52.03 -13.13 -0.57
N ALA A 344 52.63 -13.28 0.61
CA ALA A 344 53.76 -12.51 1.13
C ALA A 344 53.51 -11.03 1.51
N GLY A 345 52.89 -10.84 2.68
CA GLY A 345 53.37 -9.95 3.75
C GLY A 345 53.78 -8.52 3.40
N GLY A 346 52.85 -7.58 3.59
CA GLY A 346 53.13 -6.14 3.65
C GLY A 346 52.09 -5.41 4.51
N SER A 347 52.53 -4.67 5.52
CA SER A 347 51.65 -3.83 6.36
C SER A 347 51.32 -2.52 5.64
N THR A 348 50.50 -2.60 4.60
CA THR A 348 50.05 -1.45 3.81
C THR A 348 48.52 -1.36 3.86
N LYS A 349 48.04 -0.22 4.36
CA LYS A 349 46.62 0.12 4.57
C LYS A 349 45.74 -0.31 3.38
N VAL A 350 44.61 -0.96 3.65
CA VAL A 350 43.66 -1.38 2.62
C VAL A 350 42.97 -0.14 2.03
N LYS A 351 43.53 0.34 0.92
CA LYS A 351 43.01 1.42 0.08
C LYS A 351 41.86 0.89 -0.76
N ASP A 352 40.76 1.63 -0.85
CA ASP A 352 39.66 1.31 -1.76
C ASP A 352 40.17 1.37 -3.20
N PRO A 353 40.26 0.24 -3.93
CA PRO A 353 40.87 0.20 -5.26
C PRO A 353 40.03 0.94 -6.30
N SER A 354 38.75 1.22 -6.03
CA SER A 354 37.88 1.98 -6.93
C SER A 354 38.05 3.51 -6.81
N GLY A 355 38.64 3.98 -5.70
CA GLY A 355 38.75 5.41 -5.36
C GLY A 355 37.47 6.07 -4.85
N ALA A 356 36.32 5.38 -4.82
CA ALA A 356 35.04 5.97 -4.42
C ALA A 356 35.04 6.49 -2.96
N LEU A 357 35.73 5.80 -2.04
CA LEU A 357 35.89 6.22 -0.64
C LEU A 357 36.73 7.50 -0.53
N ALA A 358 37.73 7.69 -1.39
CA ALA A 358 38.53 8.91 -1.42
C ALA A 358 37.71 10.08 -1.95
N MET A 359 36.97 9.90 -3.05
CA MET A 359 36.05 10.93 -3.56
C MET A 359 34.95 11.29 -2.56
N ALA A 360 34.38 10.31 -1.84
CA ALA A 360 33.35 10.58 -0.84
C ALA A 360 33.88 11.45 0.32
N ARG A 361 35.15 11.27 0.72
CA ARG A 361 35.81 12.13 1.70
C ARG A 361 36.11 13.52 1.12
N LEU A 362 36.57 13.61 -0.13
CA LEU A 362 36.78 14.88 -0.82
C LEU A 362 35.48 15.71 -0.88
N PHE A 363 34.35 15.09 -1.23
CA PHE A 363 33.05 15.77 -1.28
C PHE A 363 32.64 16.35 0.08
N LEU A 364 32.82 15.60 1.17
CA LEU A 364 32.51 16.06 2.52
C LEU A 364 33.42 17.21 2.99
N GLU A 365 34.63 17.34 2.45
CA GLU A 365 35.52 18.45 2.72
C GLU A 365 35.23 19.67 1.83
N TRP A 366 34.93 19.47 0.54
CA TRP A 366 34.82 20.55 -0.44
C TRP A 366 33.42 21.15 -0.57
N PHE A 367 32.35 20.35 -0.50
CA PHE A 367 30.99 20.87 -0.63
C PHE A 367 30.61 21.90 0.45
N PRO A 368 31.01 21.78 1.74
CA PRO A 368 30.80 22.86 2.70
C PRO A 368 31.41 24.20 2.26
N LYS A 369 32.57 24.17 1.59
CA LYS A 369 33.26 25.37 1.07
C LYS A 369 32.57 25.97 -0.16
N PHE A 370 31.63 25.25 -0.80
CA PHE A 370 30.81 25.78 -1.88
C PHE A 370 29.61 26.62 -1.38
N THR A 371 29.26 26.52 -0.09
CA THR A 371 28.03 27.13 0.46
C THR A 371 27.93 28.62 0.15
N ASP A 372 28.90 29.42 0.61
CA ASP A 372 28.82 30.87 0.58
C ASP A 372 28.81 31.41 -0.87
N CYS A 373 29.78 30.97 -1.69
CA CYS A 373 29.96 31.47 -3.05
C CYS A 373 28.81 31.04 -3.98
N TYR A 374 28.30 29.81 -3.89
CA TYR A 374 27.14 29.41 -4.69
C TYR A 374 25.84 30.07 -4.20
N GLN A 375 25.63 30.24 -2.89
CA GLN A 375 24.43 30.96 -2.41
C GLN A 375 24.42 32.43 -2.84
N ASP A 376 25.56 33.12 -2.77
CA ASP A 376 25.69 34.50 -3.26
C ASP A 376 25.45 34.58 -4.77
N TYR A 377 26.00 33.63 -5.54
CA TYR A 377 25.76 33.55 -6.99
C TYR A 377 24.29 33.26 -7.33
N ILE A 378 23.64 32.33 -6.62
CA ILE A 378 22.21 32.01 -6.79
C ILE A 378 21.36 33.25 -6.47
N ARG A 379 21.64 33.95 -5.37
CA ARG A 379 20.94 35.20 -5.00
C ARG A 379 21.09 36.28 -6.09
N ALA A 380 22.28 36.44 -6.66
CA ALA A 380 22.50 37.34 -7.80
C ALA A 380 21.77 36.90 -9.08
N SER A 381 21.79 35.60 -9.38
CA SER A 381 21.35 35.05 -10.67
C SER A 381 19.89 35.32 -11.02
N ASN A 382 19.01 35.44 -10.01
CA ASN A 382 17.61 35.84 -10.17
C ASN A 382 17.44 37.16 -10.96
N ASN A 383 18.43 38.06 -10.88
CA ASN A 383 18.38 39.37 -11.50
C ASN A 383 19.05 39.42 -12.89
N PHE A 384 19.87 38.42 -13.25
CA PHE A 384 20.63 38.42 -14.52
C PHE A 384 19.75 38.60 -15.77
N PRO A 385 18.57 37.97 -15.91
CA PRO A 385 17.73 38.16 -17.11
C PRO A 385 17.25 39.61 -17.28
N GLN A 386 16.91 40.28 -16.17
CA GLN A 386 16.46 41.67 -16.19
C GLN A 386 17.61 42.63 -16.49
N LEU A 387 18.76 42.44 -15.82
CA LEU A 387 19.97 43.24 -16.03
C LEU A 387 20.44 43.15 -17.49
N LEU A 388 20.60 41.93 -18.03
CA LEU A 388 21.08 41.70 -19.38
C LEU A 388 20.16 42.33 -20.43
N ASN A 389 18.83 42.18 -20.29
CA ASN A 389 17.87 42.81 -21.19
C ASN A 389 17.98 44.35 -21.13
N SER A 390 18.08 44.94 -19.93
CA SER A 390 18.23 46.40 -19.77
C SER A 390 19.53 46.98 -20.35
N PHE A 391 20.56 46.15 -20.55
CA PHE A 391 21.82 46.52 -21.20
C PHE A 391 21.77 46.33 -22.73
N LEU A 392 20.89 45.44 -23.22
CA LEU A 392 20.66 45.18 -24.65
C LEU A 392 19.70 46.18 -25.29
N GLU A 393 18.71 46.69 -24.55
CA GLU A 393 17.81 47.77 -25.00
C GLU A 393 18.58 49.04 -25.36
N LYS A 394 19.62 49.38 -24.58
CA LYS A 394 20.46 50.56 -24.77
C LYS A 394 21.44 50.35 -25.92
N GLN A 395 21.37 51.18 -26.96
CA GLN A 395 22.43 51.27 -27.96
C GLN A 395 23.75 51.68 -27.27
N SER A 396 24.71 50.75 -27.26
CA SER A 396 25.90 50.80 -26.42
C SER A 396 26.99 49.86 -26.97
N SER A 397 28.24 50.07 -26.55
CA SER A 397 29.36 49.18 -26.92
C SER A 397 29.25 47.78 -26.27
N PHE A 398 28.35 47.62 -25.29
CA PHE A 398 28.01 46.35 -24.67
C PHE A 398 27.15 45.51 -25.63
N ARG A 399 26.03 46.05 -26.12
CA ARG A 399 25.15 45.38 -27.09
C ARG A 399 25.89 44.88 -28.33
N GLN A 400 26.78 45.70 -28.90
CA GLN A 400 27.55 45.33 -30.09
C GLN A 400 28.47 44.11 -29.85
N ARG A 401 29.00 43.94 -28.63
CA ARG A 401 29.85 42.81 -28.26
C ARG A 401 29.07 41.57 -27.85
N VAL A 402 27.94 41.73 -27.15
CA VAL A 402 27.01 40.61 -26.91
C VAL A 402 26.50 40.02 -28.24
N ALA A 403 26.35 40.84 -29.29
CA ALA A 403 26.04 40.38 -30.64
C ALA A 403 27.21 39.67 -31.35
N GLN A 404 28.47 39.84 -30.91
CA GLN A 404 29.65 39.14 -31.44
C GLN A 404 29.91 37.82 -30.70
N THR A 405 29.79 37.79 -29.36
CA THR A 405 29.94 36.59 -28.53
C THR A 405 28.71 35.65 -28.62
N GLY A 406 27.55 36.20 -28.98
CA GLY A 406 26.28 35.50 -29.02
C GLY A 406 25.48 35.68 -27.72
N GLU A 407 24.30 36.29 -27.85
CA GLU A 407 23.41 36.60 -26.72
C GLU A 407 22.91 35.34 -25.99
N GLN A 408 22.69 34.25 -26.73
CA GLN A 408 22.34 32.95 -26.17
C GLN A 408 23.55 32.28 -25.49
N THR A 409 24.76 32.44 -26.02
CA THR A 409 26.01 31.94 -25.41
C THR A 409 26.21 32.53 -24.02
N ILE A 410 26.09 33.86 -23.89
CA ILE A 410 26.23 34.56 -22.61
C ILE A 410 25.14 34.16 -21.60
N ARG A 411 23.86 34.05 -22.03
CA ARG A 411 22.80 33.53 -21.14
C ARG A 411 23.03 32.08 -20.70
N SER A 412 23.58 31.24 -21.57
CA SER A 412 23.91 29.84 -21.27
C SER A 412 25.04 29.73 -20.25
N LEU A 413 26.14 30.47 -20.44
CA LEU A 413 27.27 30.47 -19.52
C LEU A 413 26.88 31.04 -18.14
N LEU A 414 26.06 32.09 -18.08
CA LEU A 414 25.58 32.70 -16.82
C LEU A 414 24.66 31.79 -15.98
N ILE A 415 24.02 30.78 -16.57
CA ILE A 415 23.13 29.87 -15.82
C ILE A 415 23.81 28.54 -15.45
N GLU A 416 24.94 28.19 -16.07
CA GLU A 416 25.65 26.92 -15.79
C GLU A 416 26.06 26.71 -14.32
N PRO A 417 26.45 27.74 -13.52
CA PRO A 417 26.72 27.51 -12.10
C PRO A 417 25.48 27.08 -11.31
N VAL A 418 24.33 27.68 -11.62
CA VAL A 418 23.03 27.31 -11.03
C VAL A 418 22.61 25.91 -11.48
N GLN A 419 22.99 25.48 -12.69
CA GLN A 419 22.71 24.14 -13.20
C GLN A 419 23.70 23.07 -12.73
N ARG A 420 24.97 23.40 -12.45
CA ARG A 420 25.97 22.42 -11.98
C ARG A 420 25.68 21.94 -10.58
N LEU A 421 25.31 22.84 -9.65
CA LEU A 421 25.16 22.48 -8.25
C LEU A 421 24.14 21.34 -8.01
N PRO A 422 22.91 21.35 -8.60
CA PRO A 422 22.00 20.21 -8.50
C PRO A 422 22.49 18.93 -9.21
N ARG A 423 23.33 19.05 -10.25
CA ARG A 423 23.87 17.88 -10.97
C ARG A 423 24.81 17.04 -10.10
N TYR A 424 25.53 17.61 -9.14
CA TYR A 424 26.33 16.81 -8.20
C TYR A 424 25.47 15.79 -7.46
N SER A 425 24.25 16.14 -7.06
CA SER A 425 23.35 15.19 -6.41
C SER A 425 22.96 14.03 -7.35
N LEU A 426 22.71 14.33 -8.63
CA LEU A 426 22.39 13.33 -9.65
C LEU A 426 23.59 12.42 -9.99
N PHE A 427 24.82 12.92 -9.95
CA PHE A 427 26.02 12.09 -10.09
C PHE A 427 26.20 11.19 -8.87
N ILE A 428 26.00 11.71 -7.66
CA ILE A 428 26.13 10.93 -6.43
C ILE A 428 25.05 9.84 -6.35
N ASP A 429 23.79 10.13 -6.69
CA ASP A 429 22.74 9.10 -6.74
C ASP A 429 23.06 8.01 -7.78
N GLN A 430 23.66 8.34 -8.93
CA GLN A 430 24.14 7.36 -9.91
C GLN A 430 25.29 6.50 -9.35
N ILE A 431 26.32 7.12 -8.78
CA ILE A 431 27.45 6.45 -8.12
C ILE A 431 26.93 5.49 -7.02
N VAL A 432 25.98 5.96 -6.20
CA VAL A 432 25.32 5.19 -5.15
C VAL A 432 24.54 3.98 -5.69
N THR A 433 23.98 4.02 -6.90
CA THR A 433 23.37 2.82 -7.51
C THR A 433 24.37 1.75 -7.95
N CYS A 434 25.63 2.12 -8.21
CA CYS A 434 26.70 1.17 -8.52
C CYS A 434 27.32 0.53 -7.26
N LEU A 435 27.25 1.21 -6.11
CA LEU A 435 27.80 0.72 -4.85
C LEU A 435 26.89 -0.35 -4.18
N PRO A 436 27.47 -1.44 -3.63
CA PRO A 436 26.72 -2.35 -2.76
C PRO A 436 26.42 -1.71 -1.40
N MET A 437 25.37 -2.18 -0.74
CA MET A 437 24.88 -1.71 0.58
C MET A 437 25.96 -1.70 1.70
N THR A 438 27.02 -2.49 1.55
CA THR A 438 28.12 -2.65 2.53
C THR A 438 29.32 -1.73 2.27
N HIS A 439 29.36 -0.97 1.16
CA HIS A 439 30.54 -0.20 0.79
C HIS A 439 30.75 1.01 1.72
N PRO A 440 31.96 1.25 2.28
CA PRO A 440 32.19 2.33 3.24
C PRO A 440 31.96 3.73 2.65
N ALA A 441 32.13 3.89 1.33
CA ALA A 441 31.83 5.16 0.66
C ALA A 441 30.33 5.52 0.67
N LEU A 442 29.41 4.54 0.79
CA LEU A 442 27.97 4.74 0.58
C LEU A 442 27.36 5.79 1.52
N GLN A 443 27.62 5.70 2.83
CA GLN A 443 27.09 6.67 3.80
C GLN A 443 27.72 8.06 3.63
N LEU A 444 29.00 8.12 3.30
CA LEU A 444 29.72 9.38 3.05
C LEU A 444 29.21 10.08 1.79
N MET A 445 28.95 9.32 0.73
CA MET A 445 28.31 9.78 -0.52
C MET A 445 26.91 10.35 -0.26
N LEU A 446 26.05 9.61 0.45
CA LEU A 446 24.70 10.10 0.79
C LEU A 446 24.75 11.41 1.59
N ARG A 447 25.60 11.46 2.63
CA ARG A 447 25.82 12.69 3.42
C ARG A 447 26.33 13.86 2.58
N ALA A 448 27.19 13.60 1.59
CA ALA A 448 27.69 14.63 0.67
C ALA A 448 26.61 15.17 -0.27
N ARG A 449 25.76 14.30 -0.83
CA ARG A 449 24.57 14.69 -1.61
C ARG A 449 23.65 15.60 -0.81
N ASP A 450 23.45 15.29 0.47
CA ASP A 450 22.55 16.04 1.34
C ASP A 450 23.11 17.44 1.66
N ILE A 451 24.44 17.61 1.79
CA ILE A 451 25.10 18.94 1.86
C ILE A 451 24.79 19.76 0.61
N ILE A 452 25.03 19.22 -0.59
CA ILE A 452 24.69 19.91 -1.86
C ILE A 452 23.21 20.27 -1.92
N THR A 453 22.34 19.36 -1.50
CA THR A 453 20.88 19.55 -1.52
C THR A 453 20.43 20.68 -0.59
N ASN A 454 21.14 20.88 0.53
CA ASN A 454 20.92 22.02 1.43
C ASN A 454 21.47 23.33 0.84
N ILE A 455 22.63 23.33 0.16
CA ILE A 455 23.11 24.55 -0.53
C ILE A 455 22.13 24.96 -1.65
N CYS A 456 21.61 23.98 -2.41
CA CYS A 456 20.57 24.18 -3.42
C CYS A 456 19.22 24.63 -2.84
N SER A 457 18.95 24.47 -1.54
CA SER A 457 17.63 24.78 -0.98
C SER A 457 17.43 26.26 -0.65
N MET A 458 18.51 26.98 -0.36
CA MET A 458 18.50 28.34 0.18
C MET A 458 17.74 28.49 1.52
N ASP A 459 17.44 27.39 2.21
CA ASP A 459 16.79 27.40 3.53
C ASP A 459 17.84 27.62 4.62
N ASP A 460 17.68 28.67 5.43
CA ASP A 460 18.46 28.86 6.66
C ASP A 460 18.23 27.68 7.63
N PRO A 461 19.26 27.24 8.39
CA PRO A 461 19.16 26.10 9.30
C PRO A 461 18.42 26.45 10.61
N LEU A 462 17.13 26.78 10.49
CA LEU A 462 16.21 27.04 11.61
C LEU A 462 15.25 25.85 11.84
N PRO A 463 14.69 25.69 13.06
CA PRO A 463 13.96 24.46 13.41
C PRO A 463 12.59 24.37 12.72
N ASP A 464 12.49 23.56 11.65
CA ASP A 464 11.35 23.43 10.70
C ASP A 464 10.02 22.86 11.29
N LYS A 465 9.84 22.89 12.61
CA LYS A 465 8.65 22.34 13.29
C LYS A 465 7.33 23.14 13.05
N PRO A 466 7.29 24.49 13.03
CA PRO A 466 6.01 25.19 12.90
C PRO A 466 5.50 25.24 11.45
N HIS A 467 6.37 25.09 10.44
CA HIS A 467 5.99 25.30 9.04
C HIS A 467 5.04 24.22 8.50
N VAL A 468 5.27 22.94 8.83
CA VAL A 468 4.41 21.84 8.34
C VAL A 468 3.01 21.94 8.94
N THR A 469 2.89 22.13 10.27
CA THR A 469 1.59 22.28 10.96
C THR A 469 0.83 23.50 10.44
N ASN A 470 1.51 24.64 10.21
CA ASN A 470 0.84 25.83 9.67
C ASN A 470 0.40 25.67 8.20
N ARG A 471 1.15 24.92 7.37
CA ARG A 471 0.69 24.53 6.02
C ARG A 471 -0.56 23.64 6.09
N LEU A 472 -0.57 22.64 6.98
CA LEU A 472 -1.71 21.75 7.21
C LEU A 472 -2.97 22.51 7.65
N ARG A 473 -2.85 23.48 8.56
CA ARG A 473 -3.95 24.38 8.98
C ARG A 473 -4.57 25.17 7.81
N GLY A 474 -3.78 25.56 6.81
CA GLY A 474 -4.27 26.25 5.61
C GLY A 474 -4.87 25.32 4.54
N MET A 475 -4.37 24.09 4.45
CA MET A 475 -4.76 23.09 3.43
C MET A 475 -5.95 22.20 3.82
N VAL A 476 -6.21 22.01 5.12
CA VAL A 476 -7.22 21.07 5.63
C VAL A 476 -8.27 21.81 6.47
N GLU A 477 -9.54 21.64 6.13
CA GLU A 477 -10.66 22.21 6.88
C GLU A 477 -10.73 21.63 8.31
N CYS A 478 -11.00 22.48 9.30
CA CYS A 478 -11.15 22.10 10.71
C CYS A 478 -9.92 21.42 11.36
N TRP A 479 -8.69 21.68 10.89
CA TRP A 479 -7.48 21.20 11.59
C TRP A 479 -7.44 21.69 13.06
N PRO A 480 -7.29 20.81 14.08
CA PRO A 480 -7.40 21.21 15.48
C PRO A 480 -6.29 22.14 15.94
N LEU A 481 -6.59 23.14 16.78
CA LEU A 481 -5.57 24.03 17.34
C LEU A 481 -4.57 23.27 18.23
N ASP A 482 -5.05 22.29 18.99
CA ASP A 482 -4.30 21.38 19.86
C ASP A 482 -3.48 20.30 19.13
N LEU A 483 -3.71 20.09 17.83
CA LEU A 483 -2.98 19.08 17.06
C LEU A 483 -1.68 19.65 16.47
N GLU A 484 -0.60 19.47 17.21
CA GLU A 484 0.78 19.72 16.78
C GLU A 484 1.58 18.42 16.83
N PRO A 485 1.71 17.69 15.70
CA PRO A 485 2.54 16.49 15.63
C PRO A 485 4.00 16.80 15.99
N GLN A 486 4.57 16.04 16.91
CA GLN A 486 5.98 16.18 17.29
C GLN A 486 6.90 15.42 16.33
N GLY A 487 6.37 14.37 15.71
CA GLY A 487 7.05 13.51 14.75
C GLY A 487 7.15 14.12 13.36
N ARG A 488 8.11 13.61 12.59
CA ARG A 488 8.26 13.90 11.16
C ARG A 488 7.06 13.33 10.40
N LEU A 489 6.55 14.06 9.41
CA LEU A 489 5.60 13.52 8.42
C LEU A 489 6.31 12.47 7.56
N LEU A 490 5.77 11.25 7.51
CA LEU A 490 6.44 10.11 6.88
C LEU A 490 5.81 9.71 5.56
N LEU A 491 4.50 9.56 5.54
CA LEU A 491 3.75 8.97 4.43
C LEU A 491 2.25 9.28 4.54
N ALA A 492 1.56 9.08 3.42
CA ALA A 492 0.11 9.14 3.35
C ALA A 492 -0.41 8.12 2.34
N ALA A 493 -1.66 7.69 2.49
CA ALA A 493 -2.34 6.81 1.54
C ALA A 493 -3.83 7.14 1.42
N ASP A 494 -4.32 7.10 0.18
CA ASP A 494 -5.73 7.16 -0.16
C ASP A 494 -6.46 5.87 0.29
N PHE A 495 -7.68 6.02 0.80
CA PHE A 495 -8.51 4.91 1.25
C PHE A 495 -9.99 5.15 0.99
N THR A 496 -10.77 4.06 0.97
CA THR A 496 -12.22 4.06 1.12
C THR A 496 -12.59 3.31 2.42
N GLU A 497 -13.29 3.96 3.36
CA GLU A 497 -13.78 3.32 4.60
C GLU A 497 -15.02 2.47 4.29
N LEU A 498 -14.94 1.18 4.58
CA LEU A 498 -16.01 0.21 4.34
C LEU A 498 -16.88 0.07 5.58
N ALA A 499 -18.19 0.24 5.41
CA ALA A 499 -19.18 -0.12 6.42
C ALA A 499 -19.30 -1.65 6.55
N ALA A 500 -19.73 -2.14 7.72
CA ALA A 500 -20.10 -3.55 7.87
C ALA A 500 -21.26 -3.88 6.90
N PRO A 501 -21.23 -5.01 6.15
CA PRO A 501 -20.41 -6.21 6.38
C PRO A 501 -19.05 -6.26 5.65
N TYR A 502 -18.47 -5.14 5.23
CA TYR A 502 -17.12 -5.06 4.64
C TYR A 502 -16.95 -5.76 3.28
N THR A 503 -18.05 -5.95 2.55
CA THR A 503 -18.08 -6.56 1.21
C THR A 503 -17.64 -5.57 0.12
N VAL A 504 -16.54 -5.86 -0.59
CA VAL A 504 -16.14 -5.13 -1.80
C VAL A 504 -16.90 -5.69 -3.01
N GLY A 505 -17.67 -4.86 -3.73
CA GLY A 505 -18.37 -5.32 -4.94
C GLY A 505 -19.16 -4.23 -5.68
N PRO A 506 -19.51 -4.44 -6.97
CA PRO A 506 -20.07 -3.42 -7.86
C PRO A 506 -21.57 -3.10 -7.64
N ASN A 507 -22.18 -3.71 -6.63
CA ASN A 507 -23.50 -3.37 -6.09
C ASN A 507 -23.37 -2.92 -4.61
N GLY A 508 -22.15 -2.68 -4.14
CA GLY A 508 -21.78 -2.33 -2.76
C GLY A 508 -21.93 -0.85 -2.41
N HIS A 509 -22.39 -0.02 -3.36
CA HIS A 509 -22.73 1.40 -3.19
C HIS A 509 -23.89 1.63 -2.21
N GLY A 510 -23.68 1.25 -0.96
CA GLY A 510 -24.45 1.70 0.18
C GLY A 510 -24.12 3.15 0.51
N VAL A 511 -25.03 3.80 1.22
CA VAL A 511 -25.09 5.26 1.44
C VAL A 511 -23.92 5.85 2.26
N GLN A 512 -22.86 5.07 2.59
CA GLN A 512 -21.75 5.48 3.46
C GLN A 512 -20.36 4.92 3.09
N GLU A 513 -20.06 4.69 1.80
CA GLU A 513 -18.65 4.64 1.38
C GLU A 513 -18.01 6.02 1.62
N ARG A 514 -16.88 6.09 2.35
CA ARG A 514 -16.19 7.36 2.66
C ARG A 514 -14.76 7.34 2.18
N ASP A 515 -14.47 8.11 1.14
CA ASP A 515 -13.10 8.30 0.66
C ASP A 515 -12.31 9.29 1.52
N GLY A 516 -11.03 9.02 1.71
CA GLY A 516 -10.18 9.77 2.60
C GLY A 516 -8.68 9.61 2.32
N VAL A 517 -7.88 10.20 3.21
CA VAL A 517 -6.42 10.07 3.24
C VAL A 517 -5.97 9.77 4.67
N LEU A 518 -5.28 8.66 4.87
CA LEU A 518 -4.53 8.40 6.10
C LEU A 518 -3.20 9.15 6.00
N VAL A 519 -2.89 9.97 6.99
CA VAL A 519 -1.64 10.76 7.06
C VAL A 519 -0.86 10.32 8.30
N VAL A 520 0.37 9.84 8.11
CA VAL A 520 1.17 9.21 9.16
C VAL A 520 2.41 10.03 9.45
N PHE A 521 2.50 10.45 10.71
CA PHE A 521 3.69 10.98 11.35
C PHE A 521 4.34 9.86 12.17
N SER A 522 5.58 10.02 12.61
CA SER A 522 6.24 9.02 13.47
C SER A 522 5.56 8.81 14.83
N ASP A 523 4.80 9.80 15.33
CA ASP A 523 4.11 9.74 16.62
C ASP A 523 2.58 9.60 16.54
N CYS A 524 1.92 10.07 15.48
CA CYS A 524 0.46 10.02 15.33
C CYS A 524 -0.01 9.64 13.92
N ILE A 525 -1.21 9.07 13.84
CA ILE A 525 -1.95 8.90 12.60
C ILE A 525 -3.18 9.82 12.58
N VAL A 526 -3.33 10.56 11.49
CA VAL A 526 -4.42 11.47 11.21
C VAL A 526 -5.29 10.90 10.09
N ILE A 527 -6.61 11.03 10.24
CA ILE A 527 -7.61 10.62 9.27
C ILE A 527 -8.21 11.89 8.66
N LEU A 528 -8.13 12.02 7.34
CA LEU A 528 -8.79 13.07 6.56
C LEU A 528 -9.89 12.47 5.69
N GLN A 529 -11.01 13.18 5.51
CA GLN A 529 -12.07 12.80 4.57
C GLN A 529 -12.00 13.71 3.32
N LYS A 530 -12.17 13.12 2.13
CA LYS A 530 -12.26 13.87 0.87
C LYS A 530 -13.65 14.49 0.72
N LYS A 531 -13.72 15.72 0.20
CA LYS A 531 -15.01 16.31 -0.21
C LYS A 531 -15.48 15.75 -1.55
N SER A 532 -16.79 15.73 -1.76
CA SER A 532 -17.41 15.30 -3.02
C SER A 532 -16.85 16.10 -4.20
N GLY A 533 -16.26 15.41 -5.17
CA GLY A 533 -15.60 16.03 -6.34
C GLY A 533 -14.12 16.41 -6.15
N SER A 534 -13.52 16.16 -4.97
CA SER A 534 -12.09 16.44 -4.76
C SER A 534 -11.21 15.45 -5.53
N ALA A 535 -10.42 15.98 -6.47
CA ALA A 535 -9.42 15.24 -7.23
C ALA A 535 -8.03 15.21 -6.55
N THR A 536 -7.96 15.45 -5.23
CA THR A 536 -6.69 15.44 -4.49
C THR A 536 -6.37 14.05 -3.94
N THR A 537 -5.18 13.57 -4.30
CA THR A 537 -4.63 12.26 -3.90
C THR A 537 -3.60 12.43 -2.80
N ALA A 538 -3.29 11.37 -2.05
CA ALA A 538 -2.27 11.41 -1.00
C ALA A 538 -0.88 11.79 -1.56
N GLN A 539 -0.55 11.34 -2.77
CA GLN A 539 0.70 11.77 -3.44
C GLN A 539 0.72 13.27 -3.75
N LYS A 540 -0.40 13.83 -4.25
CA LYS A 540 -0.52 15.27 -4.52
C LYS A 540 -0.42 16.07 -3.22
N PHE A 541 -1.12 15.62 -2.17
CA PHE A 541 -1.13 16.25 -0.85
C PHE A 541 0.28 16.31 -0.21
N LEU A 542 1.04 15.21 -0.22
CA LEU A 542 2.42 15.20 0.27
C LEU A 542 3.33 16.15 -0.52
N ARG A 543 3.25 16.14 -1.86
CA ARG A 543 4.04 17.03 -2.72
C ARG A 543 3.77 18.51 -2.41
N GLU A 544 2.50 18.87 -2.21
CA GLU A 544 2.08 20.24 -1.92
C GLU A 544 2.52 20.69 -0.51
N ILE A 545 2.61 19.77 0.47
CA ILE A 545 3.16 20.05 1.80
C ILE A 545 4.66 20.32 1.73
N ASP A 546 5.44 19.48 1.04
CA ASP A 546 6.90 19.65 0.95
C ASP A 546 7.30 20.83 0.03
N LYS A 547 6.70 20.92 -1.16
CA LYS A 547 6.94 21.96 -2.18
C LYS A 547 5.61 22.54 -2.68
N PRO A 548 5.02 23.53 -1.99
CA PRO A 548 3.75 24.10 -2.38
C PRO A 548 3.86 24.85 -3.72
N SER A 549 2.86 24.67 -4.57
CA SER A 549 2.69 25.39 -5.83
C SER A 549 2.31 26.85 -5.56
N ALA A 550 2.52 27.74 -6.55
CA ALA A 550 2.07 29.12 -6.45
C ALA A 550 0.55 29.23 -6.21
N ALA A 551 -0.24 28.32 -6.79
CA ALA A 551 -1.68 28.24 -6.56
C ALA A 551 -2.04 27.77 -5.13
N GLY A 552 -1.34 26.76 -4.60
CA GLY A 552 -1.54 26.25 -3.24
C GLY A 552 -1.08 27.22 -2.16
N LEU A 553 0.01 27.97 -2.40
CA LEU A 553 0.42 29.09 -1.54
C LEU A 553 -0.69 30.15 -1.47
N LEU A 554 -1.19 30.61 -2.62
CA LEU A 554 -2.28 31.60 -2.67
C LEU A 554 -3.54 31.07 -1.98
N ALA A 555 -3.97 29.83 -2.25
CA ALA A 555 -5.13 29.23 -1.61
C ALA A 555 -4.97 29.11 -0.08
N SER A 556 -3.80 28.67 0.39
CA SER A 556 -3.47 28.57 1.82
C SER A 556 -3.49 29.94 2.50
N MET A 557 -2.96 30.97 1.85
CA MET A 557 -3.01 32.35 2.34
C MET A 557 -4.44 32.91 2.35
N THR A 558 -5.27 32.66 1.33
CA THR A 558 -6.68 33.10 1.34
C THR A 558 -7.51 32.37 2.40
N ASN A 559 -7.23 31.09 2.66
CA ASN A 559 -7.87 30.33 3.73
C ASN A 559 -7.47 30.88 5.11
N GLY A 560 -6.17 31.14 5.32
CA GLY A 560 -5.66 31.75 6.56
C GLY A 560 -6.13 33.19 6.80
N ALA A 561 -6.47 33.93 5.73
CA ALA A 561 -7.02 35.28 5.79
C ALA A 561 -8.56 35.34 5.88
N GLY A 562 -9.26 34.20 5.91
CA GLY A 562 -10.72 34.15 6.04
C GLY A 562 -11.51 34.52 4.78
N GLY A 563 -10.93 34.34 3.58
CA GLY A 563 -11.65 34.48 2.31
C GLY A 563 -12.58 33.30 1.99
N ASN A 564 -13.14 33.27 0.78
CA ASN A 564 -13.95 32.14 0.29
C ASN A 564 -13.11 30.85 0.22
N SER A 565 -13.18 30.03 1.26
CA SER A 565 -12.24 28.96 1.55
C SER A 565 -12.62 27.62 0.91
N ASN A 566 -11.94 27.24 -0.17
CA ASN A 566 -12.20 25.99 -0.89
C ASN A 566 -11.18 24.90 -0.50
N TRP A 567 -11.41 24.22 0.64
CA TRP A 567 -10.61 23.06 1.06
C TRP A 567 -11.06 21.76 0.39
N ASP A 568 -10.13 21.04 -0.23
CA ASP A 568 -10.31 19.69 -0.81
C ASP A 568 -10.54 18.59 0.25
N LEU A 569 -9.94 18.76 1.43
CA LEU A 569 -9.85 17.78 2.51
C LEU A 569 -10.40 18.37 3.81
N ALA A 570 -11.13 17.55 4.56
CA ALA A 570 -11.62 17.88 5.90
C ALA A 570 -10.93 17.00 6.96
N PHE A 571 -10.65 17.59 8.13
CA PHE A 571 -10.07 16.90 9.26
C PHE A 571 -11.11 16.03 9.98
N THR A 572 -10.89 14.72 10.02
CA THR A 572 -11.85 13.78 10.62
C THR A 572 -11.49 13.42 12.07
N GLY A 573 -10.21 13.22 12.36
CA GLY A 573 -9.72 12.88 13.71
C GLY A 573 -8.33 12.26 13.71
N TRP A 574 -7.80 11.97 14.90
CA TRP A 574 -6.45 11.42 15.06
C TRP A 574 -6.30 10.44 16.25
N HIS A 575 -5.26 9.61 16.20
CA HIS A 575 -4.81 8.74 17.29
C HIS A 575 -3.28 8.81 17.45
N ASN A 576 -2.75 8.54 18.65
CA ASN A 576 -1.32 8.23 18.78
C ASN A 576 -1.02 6.94 17.99
N LEU A 577 0.16 6.81 17.40
CA LEU A 577 0.49 5.64 16.56
C LEU A 577 0.56 4.32 17.36
N ALA A 578 0.71 4.40 18.69
CA ALA A 578 0.63 3.27 19.62
C ALA A 578 -0.82 2.88 20.02
N ASP A 579 -1.79 3.79 19.95
CA ASP A 579 -3.19 3.54 20.36
C ASP A 579 -3.97 2.71 19.33
N VAL A 580 -3.42 2.51 18.14
CA VAL A 580 -4.03 1.76 17.03
C VAL A 580 -3.31 0.44 16.77
N ARG A 581 -3.99 -0.50 16.12
CA ARG A 581 -3.40 -1.75 15.62
C ARG A 581 -3.87 -2.00 14.20
N PHE A 582 -3.01 -2.59 13.40
CA PHE A 582 -3.30 -2.92 12.01
C PHE A 582 -3.26 -4.43 11.82
N THR A 583 -4.29 -4.94 11.17
CA THR A 583 -4.43 -6.32 10.71
C THR A 583 -4.87 -6.31 9.26
N GLU A 584 -4.45 -7.29 8.47
CA GLU A 584 -4.67 -7.33 7.02
C GLU A 584 -5.38 -8.61 6.57
N SER A 585 -6.06 -8.56 5.41
CA SER A 585 -6.70 -9.74 4.82
C SER A 585 -5.69 -10.69 4.18
N SER A 586 -6.06 -11.96 4.01
CA SER A 586 -5.23 -12.97 3.34
C SER A 586 -4.88 -12.63 1.87
N ASP A 587 -5.68 -11.79 1.21
CA ASP A 587 -5.43 -11.27 -0.15
C ASP A 587 -4.68 -9.92 -0.17
N SER A 588 -4.27 -9.40 0.99
CA SER A 588 -3.58 -8.11 1.17
C SER A 588 -4.34 -6.87 0.65
N ARG A 589 -5.65 -6.94 0.41
CA ARG A 589 -6.48 -5.81 -0.08
C ARG A 589 -7.09 -4.96 1.03
N LEU A 590 -7.47 -5.57 2.15
CA LEU A 590 -8.19 -4.90 3.22
C LEU A 590 -7.31 -4.71 4.47
N LEU A 591 -7.43 -3.53 5.07
CA LEU A 591 -6.76 -3.11 6.28
C LEU A 591 -7.79 -2.84 7.38
N TRP A 592 -7.71 -3.55 8.50
CA TRP A 592 -8.44 -3.19 9.71
C TRP A 592 -7.56 -2.33 10.61
N MET A 593 -8.04 -1.13 10.94
CA MET A 593 -7.46 -0.31 12.01
C MET A 593 -8.31 -0.47 13.27
N THR A 594 -7.75 -1.14 14.26
CA THR A 594 -8.38 -1.38 15.56
C THR A 594 -7.84 -0.41 16.59
N SER A 595 -8.69 0.51 17.06
CA SER A 595 -8.35 1.48 18.11
C SER A 595 -8.45 0.86 19.52
N THR A 596 -7.61 1.33 20.44
CA THR A 596 -7.66 0.99 21.88
C THR A 596 -8.09 2.18 22.76
N GLN A 597 -8.03 3.40 22.21
CA GLN A 597 -8.44 4.66 22.83
C GLN A 597 -9.44 5.39 21.92
N GLU A 598 -10.23 6.31 22.49
CA GLU A 598 -11.11 7.15 21.69
C GLU A 598 -10.33 8.06 20.72
N MET A 599 -10.96 8.39 19.59
CA MET A 599 -10.35 9.21 18.54
C MET A 599 -10.38 10.69 18.90
N LYS A 600 -9.20 11.30 18.92
CA LYS A 600 -8.97 12.71 19.31
C LYS A 600 -9.32 13.67 18.17
N GLY A 601 -9.53 14.94 18.51
CA GLY A 601 -9.77 16.03 17.55
C GLY A 601 -11.10 16.03 16.79
N ALA A 602 -11.90 14.94 16.81
CA ALA A 602 -13.12 14.87 15.99
C ALA A 602 -14.13 15.98 16.35
N HIS A 603 -14.67 16.64 15.31
CA HIS A 603 -15.58 17.78 15.41
C HIS A 603 -17.02 17.37 15.05
N SER A 604 -18.02 18.02 15.65
CA SER A 604 -19.45 17.71 15.45
C SER A 604 -20.06 18.28 14.15
N GLY A 605 -19.25 18.42 13.09
CA GLY A 605 -19.67 18.99 11.80
C GLY A 605 -20.17 17.94 10.80
N ALA A 606 -20.34 18.35 9.53
CA ALA A 606 -20.79 17.47 8.44
C ALA A 606 -19.87 16.24 8.22
N PHE A 607 -18.57 16.36 8.50
CA PHE A 607 -17.59 15.29 8.38
C PHE A 607 -17.44 14.42 9.65
N PHE A 608 -18.38 14.53 10.60
CA PHE A 608 -18.36 13.76 11.84
C PHE A 608 -18.21 12.25 11.58
N THR A 609 -17.29 11.65 12.32
CA THR A 609 -17.19 10.20 12.52
C THR A 609 -17.20 9.91 14.02
N SER A 610 -17.52 8.68 14.39
CA SER A 610 -17.58 8.30 15.80
C SER A 610 -16.20 8.37 16.47
N LYS A 611 -16.14 9.03 17.64
CA LYS A 611 -14.98 9.00 18.54
C LYS A 611 -14.81 7.64 19.24
N ALA A 612 -15.89 6.88 19.39
CA ALA A 612 -15.92 5.67 20.20
C ALA A 612 -14.97 4.58 19.69
N ILE A 613 -14.34 3.87 20.63
CA ILE A 613 -13.41 2.77 20.37
C ILE A 613 -14.04 1.72 19.45
N THR A 614 -13.34 1.39 18.36
CA THR A 614 -13.83 0.53 17.29
C THR A 614 -12.70 -0.02 16.43
N SER A 615 -12.93 -1.16 15.79
CA SER A 615 -12.26 -1.48 14.52
C SER A 615 -12.93 -0.76 13.35
N ARG A 616 -12.15 -0.35 12.34
CA ARG A 616 -12.57 0.24 11.06
C ARG A 616 -11.91 -0.56 9.94
N CYS A 617 -12.60 -0.75 8.83
CA CYS A 617 -12.07 -1.45 7.65
C CYS A 617 -11.83 -0.44 6.52
N PHE A 618 -10.65 -0.51 5.90
CA PHE A 618 -10.23 0.35 4.82
C PHE A 618 -9.78 -0.48 3.62
N LEU A 619 -10.25 -0.12 2.44
CA LEU A 619 -9.64 -0.51 1.17
C LEU A 619 -8.58 0.54 0.82
N LEU A 620 -7.32 0.15 0.65
CA LEU A 620 -6.23 1.06 0.28
C LEU A 620 -6.15 1.21 -1.25
N SER A 621 -5.84 2.41 -1.72
CA SER A 621 -5.81 2.75 -3.16
C SER A 621 -4.42 3.25 -3.63
N GLU A 622 -4.29 3.45 -4.94
CA GLU A 622 -3.10 3.98 -5.63
C GLU A 622 -1.78 3.28 -5.26
N THR A 623 -1.05 3.83 -4.29
CA THR A 623 0.31 3.44 -3.94
C THR A 623 0.35 2.15 -3.12
N TYR A 624 -0.75 1.85 -2.42
CA TYR A 624 -0.89 0.70 -1.52
C TYR A 624 -2.02 -0.26 -1.92
N GLU A 625 -2.59 -0.09 -3.13
CA GLU A 625 -3.58 -1.01 -3.68
C GLU A 625 -3.05 -2.46 -3.72
N ALA A 626 -3.80 -3.39 -3.12
CA ALA A 626 -3.41 -4.79 -2.89
C ALA A 626 -2.03 -4.99 -2.21
N ARG A 627 -1.53 -3.97 -1.49
CA ARG A 627 -0.17 -3.92 -0.89
C ARG A 627 -0.20 -3.55 0.58
N THR A 628 -1.26 -3.98 1.28
CA THR A 628 -1.46 -3.72 2.72
C THR A 628 -0.29 -4.18 3.59
N THR A 629 0.40 -5.27 3.22
CA THR A 629 1.58 -5.76 3.96
C THR A 629 2.72 -4.75 3.98
N LYS A 630 2.88 -3.99 2.88
CA LYS A 630 3.86 -2.89 2.81
C LYS A 630 3.43 -1.72 3.69
N TRP A 631 2.14 -1.35 3.69
CA TRP A 631 1.63 -0.33 4.61
C TRP A 631 1.93 -0.70 6.07
N CYS A 632 1.64 -1.94 6.46
CA CYS A 632 1.96 -2.46 7.79
C CYS A 632 3.47 -2.45 8.11
N GLU A 633 4.35 -2.70 7.12
CA GLU A 633 5.80 -2.58 7.28
C GLU A 633 6.25 -1.13 7.52
N GLU A 634 5.75 -0.17 6.75
CA GLU A 634 6.10 1.25 6.95
C GLU A 634 5.51 1.80 8.27
N ILE A 635 4.34 1.31 8.73
CA ILE A 635 3.79 1.64 10.05
C ILE A 635 4.68 1.13 11.19
N VAL A 636 5.26 -0.07 11.06
CA VAL A 636 6.22 -0.60 12.06
C VAL A 636 7.48 0.28 12.11
N ARG A 637 8.03 0.66 10.95
CA ARG A 637 9.16 1.61 10.88
C ARG A 637 8.81 2.98 11.47
N ALA A 638 7.61 3.49 11.21
CA ALA A 638 7.12 4.76 11.76
C ALA A 638 7.11 4.76 13.30
N ARG A 639 6.67 3.67 13.94
CA ARG A 639 6.69 3.51 15.40
C ARG A 639 8.10 3.52 15.97
N ILE A 640 9.03 2.84 15.31
CA ILE A 640 10.43 2.82 15.71
C ILE A 640 11.04 4.22 15.55
N GLU A 641 10.76 4.92 14.44
CA GLU A 641 11.18 6.32 14.24
C GLU A 641 10.59 7.29 15.29
N GLY A 642 9.38 7.00 15.80
CA GLY A 642 8.73 7.78 16.86
C GLY A 642 9.13 7.42 18.29
N ARG A 643 9.72 6.23 18.51
CA ARG A 643 10.20 5.78 19.82
C ARG A 643 11.55 6.40 20.17
N PHE A 644 12.47 6.41 19.21
CA PHE A 644 13.84 6.87 19.38
C PHE A 644 14.05 8.24 18.74
N SER A 645 14.58 9.19 19.52
CA SER A 645 14.92 10.53 19.07
C SER A 645 15.99 10.51 17.97
N GLU A 646 16.13 11.60 17.23
CA GLU A 646 17.12 11.66 16.14
C GLU A 646 18.56 11.56 16.65
N GLY A 647 18.84 12.06 17.86
CA GLY A 647 20.15 11.90 18.51
C GLY A 647 20.45 10.45 18.87
N GLU A 648 19.46 9.68 19.34
CA GLU A 648 19.61 8.25 19.60
C GLU A 648 19.76 7.44 18.29
N ARG A 649 19.06 7.83 17.21
CA ARG A 649 19.14 7.12 15.92
C ARG A 649 20.40 7.44 15.11
N GLU A 650 21.14 8.48 15.50
CA GLU A 650 22.48 8.79 14.99
C GLU A 650 23.61 8.25 15.90
N ASP A 651 23.28 7.74 17.09
CA ASP A 651 24.24 7.08 17.98
C ASP A 651 24.56 5.66 17.44
N PRO A 652 25.84 5.30 17.19
CA PRO A 652 26.22 3.94 16.83
C PRO A 652 25.83 2.87 17.88
N ALA A 653 25.51 3.25 19.12
CA ALA A 653 24.93 2.36 20.12
C ALA A 653 23.45 1.96 19.83
N TRP A 654 22.86 2.44 18.72
CA TRP A 654 21.53 2.07 18.23
C TRP A 654 21.60 1.60 16.77
N THR A 655 20.93 0.49 16.44
CA THR A 655 20.62 0.14 15.04
C THR A 655 19.22 -0.44 14.91
N LEU A 656 18.63 -0.35 13.71
CA LEU A 656 17.47 -1.17 13.34
C LEU A 656 17.94 -2.33 12.47
N ARG A 657 17.52 -3.56 12.80
CA ARG A 657 17.72 -4.77 11.96
C ARG A 657 16.39 -5.39 11.57
N SER A 658 16.35 -6.06 10.41
CA SER A 658 15.15 -6.75 9.94
C SER A 658 15.45 -8.14 9.39
N VAL A 659 14.65 -9.11 9.81
CA VAL A 659 14.68 -10.50 9.32
C VAL A 659 13.28 -10.92 8.90
N LYS A 660 13.17 -11.47 7.68
CA LYS A 660 11.91 -12.01 7.13
C LYS A 660 12.03 -13.53 6.98
N LEU A 661 11.16 -14.27 7.66
CA LEU A 661 11.15 -15.73 7.61
C LEU A 661 10.60 -16.24 6.28
N ARG A 662 11.41 -17.04 5.55
CA ARG A 662 11.11 -17.52 4.20
C ARG A 662 9.80 -18.32 4.13
N ASP A 663 9.59 -19.23 5.07
CA ASP A 663 8.47 -20.18 5.04
C ASP A 663 7.10 -19.53 5.33
N ASN A 664 7.09 -18.27 5.77
CA ASN A 664 5.93 -17.65 6.41
C ASN A 664 5.75 -16.16 6.10
N ASN A 665 6.67 -15.52 5.35
CA ASN A 665 6.68 -14.08 5.09
C ASN A 665 6.49 -13.18 6.34
N PHE A 666 7.01 -13.63 7.50
CA PHE A 666 6.90 -12.90 8.76
C PHE A 666 8.17 -12.07 8.99
N GLY A 667 8.01 -10.75 9.05
CA GLY A 667 9.08 -9.78 9.30
C GLY A 667 9.16 -9.35 10.77
N LEU A 668 10.30 -9.59 11.41
CA LEU A 668 10.65 -9.00 12.68
C LEU A 668 11.53 -7.77 12.41
N HIS A 669 11.14 -6.61 12.92
CA HIS A 669 11.91 -5.37 12.84
C HIS A 669 12.38 -5.02 14.24
N ALA A 670 13.66 -5.23 14.51
CA ALA A 670 14.27 -5.17 15.84
C ALA A 670 15.13 -3.91 15.99
N ALA A 671 14.71 -2.98 16.84
CA ALA A 671 15.56 -1.90 17.31
C ALA A 671 16.55 -2.47 18.35
N VAL A 672 17.83 -2.50 17.99
CA VAL A 672 18.93 -3.05 18.81
C VAL A 672 19.62 -1.90 19.53
N PHE A 673 19.62 -1.93 20.86
CA PHE A 673 20.24 -0.91 21.69
C PHE A 673 20.62 -1.46 23.08
N GLN A 674 21.47 -0.74 23.80
CA GLN A 674 21.77 -1.02 25.21
C GLN A 674 20.98 -0.09 26.14
N GLU A 675 20.46 -0.63 27.26
CA GLU A 675 19.73 0.15 28.27
C GLU A 675 19.88 -0.48 29.66
N GLY A 676 20.43 0.27 30.61
CA GLY A 676 20.60 -0.17 32.00
C GLY A 676 19.33 -0.02 32.85
N ALA A 677 19.16 -0.88 33.86
CA ALA A 677 17.97 -0.88 34.72
C ALA A 677 17.63 0.50 35.30
N ASP A 678 18.63 1.20 35.83
CA ASP A 678 18.51 2.54 36.43
C ASP A 678 18.59 3.69 35.40
N GLN A 679 18.80 3.38 34.12
CA GLN A 679 18.98 4.38 33.06
C GLN A 679 17.62 4.91 32.59
N LEU A 680 17.37 6.20 32.78
CA LEU A 680 16.25 6.93 32.17
C LEU A 680 16.79 7.78 31.03
N VAL A 681 16.28 7.55 29.80
CA VAL A 681 16.65 8.33 28.61
C VAL A 681 15.56 9.34 28.33
N GLU A 682 15.91 10.63 28.32
CA GLU A 682 14.96 11.72 28.13
C GLU A 682 14.41 11.72 26.69
N GLY A 683 13.10 11.98 26.54
CA GLY A 683 12.42 12.06 25.23
C GLY A 683 12.06 10.73 24.56
N ARG A 684 12.63 9.59 25.00
CA ARG A 684 12.28 8.25 24.50
C ARG A 684 10.81 7.90 24.83
N LYS A 685 10.04 7.43 23.83
CA LYS A 685 8.61 7.10 24.01
C LYS A 685 8.39 5.64 24.45
N GLU A 686 7.13 5.20 24.49
CA GLU A 686 6.75 3.85 24.95
C GLU A 686 7.50 2.72 24.19
N PRO A 687 7.90 1.65 24.88
CA PRO A 687 8.62 0.51 24.30
C PRO A 687 7.79 -0.26 23.28
N ALA A 688 8.44 -1.15 22.54
CA ALA A 688 7.78 -2.07 21.62
C ALA A 688 6.76 -2.97 22.35
N PRO A 689 5.65 -3.38 21.67
CA PRO A 689 4.73 -4.40 22.19
C PRO A 689 5.41 -5.75 22.48
N ILE A 690 6.56 -6.01 21.84
CA ILE A 690 7.41 -7.18 22.03
C ILE A 690 8.80 -6.69 22.46
N ARG A 691 9.24 -7.02 23.68
CA ARG A 691 10.57 -6.65 24.19
C ARG A 691 11.41 -7.90 24.47
N ILE A 692 12.55 -8.01 23.82
CA ILE A 692 13.55 -9.07 24.01
C ILE A 692 14.65 -8.51 24.91
N VAL A 693 14.89 -9.16 26.05
CA VAL A 693 15.81 -8.68 27.10
C VAL A 693 16.94 -9.70 27.24
N ILE A 694 18.14 -9.32 26.80
CA ILE A 694 19.32 -10.20 26.85
C ILE A 694 20.01 -10.05 28.22
N ASP A 695 20.31 -11.18 28.86
CA ASP A 695 21.03 -11.30 30.13
C ASP A 695 20.56 -10.28 31.20
N ASN A 696 19.26 -10.34 31.57
CA ASN A 696 18.64 -9.47 32.60
C ASN A 696 19.44 -9.46 33.93
N ASP A 697 20.10 -10.57 34.26
CA ASP A 697 21.04 -10.73 35.38
C ASP A 697 22.29 -9.83 35.34
N LYS A 698 22.61 -9.22 34.19
CA LYS A 698 23.70 -8.23 34.01
C LYS A 698 23.22 -6.78 34.12
N GLY A 699 22.00 -6.54 34.59
CA GLY A 699 21.45 -5.19 34.78
C GLY A 699 20.78 -4.58 33.53
N THR A 700 20.46 -5.40 32.52
CA THR A 700 19.67 -4.99 31.35
C THR A 700 18.26 -4.58 31.77
N LYS A 701 17.74 -3.45 31.24
CA LYS A 701 16.42 -2.96 31.61
C LYS A 701 15.28 -3.83 31.05
N GLY A 702 14.67 -4.62 31.92
CA GLY A 702 13.37 -5.26 31.65
C GLY A 702 12.21 -4.24 31.56
N ALA A 703 11.01 -4.74 31.24
CA ALA A 703 9.76 -3.97 31.35
C ALA A 703 8.65 -4.90 31.90
N PRO A 704 7.74 -4.44 32.78
CA PRO A 704 6.67 -5.29 33.31
C PRO A 704 5.54 -5.46 32.29
N ILE A 705 5.02 -6.69 32.19
CA ILE A 705 4.02 -7.03 31.16
C ILE A 705 2.69 -6.31 31.38
N GLY A 706 2.00 -5.95 30.30
CA GLY A 706 0.75 -5.19 30.31
C GLY A 706 0.90 -3.69 30.58
N HIS A 707 2.09 -3.23 31.00
CA HIS A 707 2.42 -1.83 31.26
C HIS A 707 3.10 -1.22 30.03
N TYR A 708 2.96 0.11 29.84
CA TYR A 708 3.62 0.88 28.76
C TYR A 708 3.52 0.25 27.35
N GLY A 709 2.42 -0.44 27.05
CA GLY A 709 2.17 -1.08 25.75
C GLY A 709 2.72 -2.51 25.58
N VAL A 710 3.57 -3.01 26.48
CA VAL A 710 4.24 -4.32 26.34
C VAL A 710 3.26 -5.48 26.51
N GLU A 711 3.15 -6.37 25.52
CA GLU A 711 2.28 -7.56 25.54
C GLU A 711 3.05 -8.88 25.55
N VAL A 712 4.29 -8.89 25.07
CA VAL A 712 5.19 -10.04 25.06
C VAL A 712 6.56 -9.62 25.56
N ILE A 713 7.13 -10.38 26.49
CA ILE A 713 8.51 -10.25 26.94
C ILE A 713 9.23 -11.57 26.64
N ILE A 714 10.45 -11.49 26.13
CA ILE A 714 11.32 -12.65 25.93
C ILE A 714 12.62 -12.38 26.68
N GLU A 715 12.77 -12.94 27.88
CA GLU A 715 14.06 -12.91 28.58
C GLU A 715 14.95 -14.01 28.01
N VAL A 716 16.20 -13.66 27.67
CA VAL A 716 17.15 -14.56 27.02
C VAL A 716 18.44 -14.56 27.82
N ARG A 717 18.81 -15.69 28.43
CA ARG A 717 20.11 -15.84 29.10
C ARG A 717 21.06 -16.62 28.20
N THR A 718 22.16 -15.99 27.83
CA THR A 718 23.07 -16.46 26.78
C THR A 718 24.03 -17.55 27.24
N GLY A 719 24.45 -17.56 28.52
CA GLY A 719 25.14 -18.69 29.16
C GLY A 719 26.44 -19.19 28.49
N GLY A 720 27.12 -18.36 27.69
CA GLY A 720 28.26 -18.80 26.85
C GLY A 720 27.88 -19.24 25.43
N MET A 721 26.67 -18.90 24.98
CA MET A 721 26.14 -18.92 23.60
C MET A 721 26.04 -20.27 22.89
N LYS A 722 26.52 -21.37 23.50
CA LYS A 722 26.33 -22.75 22.98
C LYS A 722 24.92 -23.29 23.22
N ARG A 723 24.31 -22.93 24.35
CA ARG A 723 22.88 -23.18 24.67
C ARG A 723 22.32 -21.90 25.27
N ILE A 724 21.12 -21.54 24.85
CA ILE A 724 20.41 -20.34 25.30
C ILE A 724 19.16 -20.79 26.04
N THR A 725 18.91 -20.20 27.20
CA THR A 725 17.64 -20.37 27.93
C THR A 725 16.75 -19.17 27.65
N MET A 726 15.53 -19.43 27.19
CA MET A 726 14.55 -18.41 26.79
C MET A 726 13.30 -18.53 27.65
N ASN A 727 12.90 -17.42 28.28
CA ASN A 727 11.69 -17.32 29.11
C ASN A 727 10.73 -16.32 28.47
N THR A 728 9.71 -16.82 27.78
CA THR A 728 8.73 -16.00 27.08
C THR A 728 7.46 -15.83 27.91
N LEU A 729 7.11 -14.57 28.20
CA LEU A 729 5.94 -14.17 28.98
C LEU A 729 4.94 -13.44 28.06
N GLY A 730 3.66 -13.74 28.23
CA GLY A 730 2.55 -13.12 27.53
C GLY A 730 1.43 -12.67 28.48
N LEU A 731 0.57 -11.75 28.01
CA LEU A 731 -0.66 -11.37 28.69
C LEU A 731 -1.47 -12.57 29.20
N ASN A 732 -2.26 -12.34 30.26
CA ASN A 732 -3.08 -13.33 30.95
C ASN A 732 -2.26 -14.49 31.56
N GLY A 733 -1.04 -14.21 32.03
CA GLY A 733 -0.20 -15.13 32.80
C GLY A 733 0.44 -16.26 32.00
N LYS A 734 0.43 -16.19 30.67
CA LYS A 734 0.96 -17.24 29.81
C LYS A 734 2.49 -17.20 29.81
N ARG A 735 3.11 -18.35 30.05
CA ARG A 735 4.57 -18.49 30.15
C ARG A 735 5.05 -19.71 29.38
N TYR A 736 6.15 -19.55 28.67
CA TYR A 736 6.92 -20.62 28.04
C TYR A 736 8.36 -20.53 28.51
N THR A 737 9.02 -21.68 28.65
CA THR A 737 10.45 -21.75 28.95
C THR A 737 11.06 -22.80 28.04
N ASP A 738 12.05 -22.39 27.26
CA ASP A 738 12.66 -23.16 26.18
C ASP A 738 14.18 -23.17 26.37
N GLU A 739 14.84 -24.31 26.16
CA GLU A 739 16.29 -24.40 26.03
C GLU A 739 16.65 -24.81 24.60
N ILE A 740 17.45 -23.98 23.91
CA ILE A 740 17.68 -24.10 22.47
C ILE A 740 19.14 -23.83 22.09
N ALA A 741 19.54 -24.29 20.91
CA ALA A 741 20.76 -23.84 20.26
C ALA A 741 20.61 -22.38 19.79
N LEU A 742 21.74 -21.70 19.54
CA LEU A 742 21.73 -20.32 19.04
C LEU A 742 21.02 -20.21 17.67
N GLU A 743 21.22 -21.18 16.78
CA GLU A 743 20.60 -21.21 15.44
C GLU A 743 19.06 -21.34 15.47
N ASP A 744 18.51 -22.04 16.47
CA ASP A 744 17.07 -22.21 16.70
C ASP A 744 16.39 -20.96 17.31
N LEU A 745 17.15 -19.91 17.67
CA LEU A 745 16.64 -18.75 18.41
C LEU A 745 15.50 -18.04 17.67
N ILE A 746 15.70 -17.63 16.42
CA ILE A 746 14.68 -16.89 15.65
C ILE A 746 13.46 -17.77 15.29
N PRO A 747 13.61 -19.04 14.84
CA PRO A 747 12.48 -19.95 14.69
C PRO A 747 11.65 -20.13 15.97
N THR A 748 12.31 -20.25 17.13
CA THR A 748 11.62 -20.47 18.42
C THR A 748 10.95 -19.18 18.94
N ILE A 749 11.65 -18.04 18.89
CA ILE A 749 11.09 -16.70 19.16
C ILE A 749 9.83 -16.47 18.30
N THR A 750 9.94 -16.69 16.98
CA THR A 750 8.83 -16.49 16.05
C THR A 750 7.65 -17.41 16.37
N ARG A 751 7.90 -18.68 16.69
CA ARG A 751 6.87 -19.64 17.11
C ARG A 751 6.13 -19.17 18.37
N ARG A 752 6.84 -18.68 19.39
CA ARG A 752 6.22 -18.16 20.63
C ARG A 752 5.48 -16.84 20.42
N ILE A 753 6.00 -15.93 19.59
CA ILE A 753 5.32 -14.69 19.18
C ILE A 753 4.01 -15.01 18.46
N ILE A 754 4.00 -15.92 17.47
CA ILE A 754 2.77 -16.33 16.76
C ILE A 754 1.75 -16.96 17.73
N GLN A 755 2.19 -17.81 18.66
CA GLN A 755 1.34 -18.44 19.67
C GLN A 755 0.72 -17.45 20.66
N LEU A 756 1.42 -16.36 21.00
CA LEU A 756 0.89 -15.33 21.88
C LEU A 756 0.01 -14.31 21.13
N LEU A 757 0.47 -13.77 19.99
CA LEU A 757 -0.26 -12.73 19.26
C LEU A 757 -1.64 -13.20 18.76
N SER A 758 -1.75 -14.44 18.28
CA SER A 758 -3.04 -15.04 17.89
C SER A 758 -4.06 -15.06 19.04
N GLN A 759 -3.59 -15.18 20.29
CA GLN A 759 -4.42 -15.20 21.49
C GLN A 759 -4.63 -13.79 22.07
N GLN A 760 -3.69 -12.88 21.86
CA GLN A 760 -3.72 -11.49 22.34
C GLN A 760 -4.51 -10.55 21.43
N PHE A 761 -4.74 -10.91 20.16
CA PHE A 761 -5.64 -10.21 19.23
C PHE A 761 -7.09 -10.73 19.30
N SER A 762 -7.49 -11.28 20.45
CA SER A 762 -8.84 -11.78 20.71
C SER A 762 -9.57 -10.94 21.75
N ALA A 763 -10.87 -11.21 21.94
CA ALA A 763 -11.67 -10.61 23.01
C ALA A 763 -11.21 -11.01 24.44
N ALA A 764 -10.19 -11.86 24.60
CA ALA A 764 -9.52 -12.07 25.89
C ALA A 764 -8.54 -10.94 26.27
N ASN A 765 -8.26 -9.99 25.38
CA ASN A 765 -7.41 -8.81 25.66
C ASN A 765 -8.27 -7.60 26.03
N MET A 766 -8.17 -7.15 27.29
CA MET A 766 -8.96 -6.04 27.85
C MET A 766 -8.86 -4.73 27.06
N ARG A 767 -7.71 -4.46 26.40
CA ARG A 767 -7.53 -3.25 25.57
C ARG A 767 -8.30 -3.31 24.23
N LEU A 768 -8.72 -4.51 23.79
CA LEU A 768 -9.39 -4.74 22.51
C LEU A 768 -10.89 -5.04 22.65
N VAL A 769 -11.37 -5.45 23.83
CA VAL A 769 -12.80 -5.78 24.06
C VAL A 769 -13.77 -4.70 23.56
N PRO A 770 -13.59 -3.39 23.84
CA PRO A 770 -14.54 -2.38 23.36
C PRO A 770 -14.60 -2.32 21.83
N ALA A 771 -13.44 -2.40 21.19
CA ALA A 771 -13.30 -2.33 19.73
C ALA A 771 -13.89 -3.56 19.03
N LEU A 772 -13.65 -4.76 19.57
CA LEU A 772 -14.14 -6.03 19.04
C LEU A 772 -15.66 -6.18 19.26
N VAL A 773 -16.18 -5.87 20.44
CA VAL A 773 -17.64 -5.84 20.70
C VAL A 773 -18.34 -4.85 19.78
N SER A 774 -17.75 -3.66 19.56
CA SER A 774 -18.24 -2.66 18.61
C SER A 774 -18.28 -3.19 17.16
N TYR A 775 -17.21 -3.86 16.72
CA TYR A 775 -17.11 -4.52 15.42
C TYR A 775 -18.15 -5.64 15.23
N TYR A 776 -18.26 -6.58 16.17
CA TYR A 776 -19.25 -7.66 16.10
C TYR A 776 -20.69 -7.12 16.10
N THR A 777 -20.96 -6.11 16.94
CA THR A 777 -22.27 -5.42 16.99
C THR A 777 -22.62 -4.72 15.68
N LYS A 778 -21.64 -4.13 14.98
CA LYS A 778 -21.85 -3.51 13.65
C LYS A 778 -22.23 -4.55 12.60
N VAL A 779 -21.51 -5.68 12.55
CA VAL A 779 -21.82 -6.78 11.63
C VAL A 779 -23.19 -7.38 11.91
N LEU A 780 -23.53 -7.65 13.17
CA LEU A 780 -24.86 -8.16 13.56
C LEU A 780 -26.01 -7.23 13.15
N ARG A 781 -25.80 -5.90 13.17
CA ARG A 781 -26.78 -4.91 12.71
C ARG A 781 -26.87 -4.77 11.18
N ALA A 782 -25.85 -5.24 10.45
CA ALA A 782 -25.83 -5.22 8.99
C ALA A 782 -26.52 -6.47 8.38
N VAL A 783 -26.55 -7.59 9.12
CA VAL A 783 -27.24 -8.82 8.70
C VAL A 783 -28.76 -8.60 8.67
N LYS A 784 -29.39 -8.91 7.53
CA LYS A 784 -30.85 -8.95 7.38
C LYS A 784 -31.31 -10.40 7.38
N ILE A 785 -32.24 -10.74 8.27
CA ILE A 785 -32.73 -12.12 8.46
C ILE A 785 -34.17 -12.22 7.97
N THR A 786 -34.49 -13.22 7.16
CA THR A 786 -35.87 -13.59 6.79
C THR A 786 -36.30 -14.86 7.52
N SER A 787 -37.60 -15.01 7.78
CA SER A 787 -38.14 -15.90 8.81
C SER A 787 -39.45 -16.54 8.35
N LYS A 788 -39.57 -17.87 8.52
CA LYS A 788 -40.64 -18.75 7.99
C LYS A 788 -42.06 -18.54 8.57
N VAL A 789 -42.41 -17.36 9.07
CA VAL A 789 -43.70 -17.12 9.74
C VAL A 789 -44.79 -16.84 8.71
N ASP A 790 -45.27 -17.92 8.11
CA ASP A 790 -46.42 -17.92 7.22
C ASP A 790 -47.69 -17.55 8.01
N LYS A 791 -48.23 -16.35 7.73
CA LYS A 791 -49.39 -15.68 8.36
C LYS A 791 -49.23 -15.33 9.86
N PRO A 792 -49.28 -14.05 10.25
CA PRO A 792 -49.40 -13.69 11.66
C PRO A 792 -50.77 -14.11 12.21
N ALA A 793 -50.79 -15.10 13.10
CA ALA A 793 -51.93 -15.32 13.99
C ALA A 793 -52.20 -14.03 14.78
N LYS A 794 -53.46 -13.59 14.84
CA LYS A 794 -53.81 -12.31 15.46
C LYS A 794 -53.59 -12.37 16.97
N SER A 795 -53.04 -11.28 17.52
CA SER A 795 -52.85 -10.98 18.96
C SER A 795 -51.81 -11.85 19.69
N PHE A 796 -51.05 -11.33 20.67
CA PHE A 796 -51.02 -9.98 21.26
C PHE A 796 -49.61 -9.36 21.21
N LEU A 797 -49.46 -8.24 20.50
CA LEU A 797 -48.37 -7.31 20.77
C LEU A 797 -48.84 -6.31 21.83
N SER A 798 -48.14 -6.25 22.96
CA SER A 798 -48.34 -5.24 24.00
C SER A 798 -47.73 -3.91 23.57
N THR A 799 -48.53 -3.08 22.90
CA THR A 799 -48.14 -1.70 22.58
C THR A 799 -47.99 -0.87 23.85
N SER A 800 -46.83 -0.22 24.02
CA SER A 800 -46.54 0.63 25.18
C SER A 800 -47.40 1.91 25.15
N PRO A 801 -48.26 2.17 26.17
CA PRO A 801 -49.26 3.23 26.10
C PRO A 801 -48.74 4.57 26.66
N VAL A 802 -47.89 5.30 25.91
CA VAL A 802 -47.46 6.66 26.30
C VAL A 802 -47.46 7.65 25.12
N LYS A 803 -48.65 8.11 24.73
CA LYS A 803 -49.00 9.50 24.31
C LYS A 803 -50.48 9.55 23.90
N MET A 804 -51.09 10.74 23.94
CA MET A 804 -52.49 11.04 23.58
C MET A 804 -53.61 10.49 24.49
N LEU A 805 -53.66 10.90 25.76
CA LEU A 805 -54.93 11.14 26.49
C LEU A 805 -54.71 12.17 27.62
N SER A 806 -54.88 13.46 27.33
CA SER A 806 -54.87 14.52 28.37
C SER A 806 -55.46 15.85 27.87
N ASN A 807 -56.75 15.86 27.49
CA ASN A 807 -57.50 17.12 27.43
C ASN A 807 -59.04 16.91 27.43
N PHE A 808 -59.63 16.50 28.56
CA PHE A 808 -61.05 16.76 28.90
C PHE A 808 -61.37 16.38 30.35
N LEU A 809 -61.10 17.30 31.29
CA LEU A 809 -61.91 17.62 32.48
C LEU A 809 -61.14 18.62 33.38
N ALA A 810 -61.80 19.73 33.73
CA ALA A 810 -61.30 20.69 34.72
C ALA A 810 -61.75 20.28 36.14
N GLY A 811 -60.92 20.53 37.16
CA GLY A 811 -61.06 19.86 38.47
C GLY A 811 -60.72 20.64 39.75
N ASN A 812 -60.47 21.95 39.67
CA ASN A 812 -60.45 22.90 40.81
C ASN A 812 -59.30 22.81 41.87
N SER A 813 -59.06 23.92 42.57
CA SER A 813 -58.46 24.11 43.93
C SER A 813 -57.25 23.28 44.43
N SER A 814 -56.22 23.82 45.11
CA SER A 814 -55.79 25.20 45.45
C SER A 814 -54.46 25.17 46.25
N THR A 815 -53.93 26.36 46.60
CA THR A 815 -53.07 26.69 47.78
C THR A 815 -51.57 26.30 47.85
N THR A 816 -50.75 27.36 48.01
CA THR A 816 -49.44 27.51 48.72
C THR A 816 -48.21 26.71 48.28
N SER A 817 -47.18 27.27 47.61
CA SER A 817 -46.19 28.33 47.99
C SER A 817 -45.03 27.78 48.87
N PHE A 818 -43.75 28.21 48.78
CA PHE A 818 -43.19 29.56 48.53
C PHE A 818 -41.81 29.59 47.81
N HIS A 819 -41.59 30.65 46.99
CA HIS A 819 -40.34 31.43 46.73
C HIS A 819 -39.04 30.73 46.24
N ALA A 820 -38.12 31.39 45.52
CA ALA A 820 -37.97 32.82 45.12
C ALA A 820 -37.36 32.88 43.67
N SER A 821 -37.83 33.73 42.72
CA SER A 821 -37.57 35.19 42.53
C SER A 821 -36.08 35.49 42.23
N ILE A 822 -35.60 36.22 41.21
CA ILE A 822 -35.98 37.48 40.51
C ILE A 822 -34.98 37.58 39.29
N ASN A 823 -35.16 38.19 38.10
CA ASN A 823 -36.15 39.05 37.43
C ASN A 823 -36.08 38.81 35.87
N GLU A 824 -37.07 39.06 34.99
CA GLU A 824 -37.69 40.31 34.44
C GLU A 824 -36.81 41.15 33.47
N ASN A 825 -37.31 41.81 32.40
CA ASN A 825 -38.67 41.95 31.79
C ASN A 825 -38.51 42.49 30.32
N THR A 826 -39.49 42.80 29.45
CA THR A 826 -40.98 42.92 29.45
C THR A 826 -41.52 42.81 28.00
N ILE A 827 -42.85 42.77 27.78
CA ILE A 827 -43.60 43.34 26.60
C ILE A 827 -43.31 42.72 25.20
N THR A 828 -44.24 42.29 24.34
CA THR A 828 -45.73 42.14 24.31
C THR A 828 -46.07 40.95 23.37
N GLY A 829 -47.29 40.48 23.07
CA GLY A 829 -48.67 40.98 23.23
C GLY A 829 -49.31 41.23 21.84
N SER A 830 -50.53 40.75 21.50
CA SER A 830 -51.52 40.01 22.30
C SER A 830 -52.61 39.28 21.48
N LYS A 831 -53.06 38.11 21.99
CA LYS A 831 -54.45 37.56 21.97
C LYS A 831 -55.24 37.35 20.64
N SER A 832 -55.65 36.09 20.41
CA SER A 832 -57.07 35.63 20.24
C SER A 832 -57.52 34.92 18.94
N GLN A 833 -57.86 33.63 19.10
CA GLN A 833 -58.99 32.87 18.50
C GLN A 833 -59.15 32.55 16.99
N ARG A 834 -59.49 31.25 16.78
CA ARG A 834 -60.42 30.63 15.80
C ARG A 834 -60.06 30.55 14.29
N THR A 835 -59.89 29.30 13.87
CA THR A 835 -60.02 28.73 12.50
C THR A 835 -61.51 28.42 12.15
N PRO A 836 -61.90 27.99 10.93
CA PRO A 836 -61.20 27.92 9.61
C PRO A 836 -62.05 28.49 8.41
N VAL A 837 -61.69 28.10 7.16
CA VAL A 837 -62.51 28.01 5.92
C VAL A 837 -62.39 29.10 4.83
N SER A 838 -61.55 28.78 3.83
CA SER A 838 -61.76 28.82 2.35
C SER A 838 -62.17 30.07 1.54
N ALA A 839 -61.46 30.23 0.39
CA ALA A 839 -61.77 30.99 -0.84
C ALA A 839 -61.75 32.55 -0.75
N LEU A 840 -61.35 33.32 -1.77
CA LEU A 840 -61.32 33.13 -3.24
C LEU A 840 -60.09 33.81 -3.92
N PHE A 841 -59.43 33.10 -4.86
CA PHE A 841 -58.99 33.50 -6.24
C PHE A 841 -58.38 34.90 -6.61
N PRO A 842 -57.70 35.05 -7.80
CA PRO A 842 -57.09 34.07 -8.74
C PRO A 842 -55.70 34.46 -9.36
N ASN A 843 -55.23 33.61 -10.30
CA ASN A 843 -54.34 33.89 -11.46
C ASN A 843 -52.84 34.19 -11.22
N GLN A 844 -51.87 33.69 -12.00
CA GLN A 844 -51.83 32.87 -13.25
C GLN A 844 -50.55 32.00 -13.22
N ALA A 845 -50.57 30.69 -13.53
CA ALA A 845 -50.55 30.05 -14.87
C ALA A 845 -49.14 30.03 -15.54
N ALA A 846 -48.62 28.91 -16.08
CA ALA A 846 -49.12 27.52 -16.11
C ALA A 846 -48.00 26.47 -16.32
N ASN A 847 -48.25 25.25 -15.79
CA ASN A 847 -48.10 23.87 -16.34
C ASN A 847 -46.95 23.52 -17.32
N GLY A 848 -46.43 22.29 -17.36
CA GLY A 848 -46.75 21.01 -16.69
C GLY A 848 -45.95 19.85 -17.35
N SER A 849 -46.04 18.58 -17.00
CA SER A 849 -46.87 17.86 -16.00
C SER A 849 -46.26 16.50 -15.64
N GLN A 850 -46.43 16.02 -14.40
CA GLN A 850 -46.17 14.61 -14.03
C GLN A 850 -47.33 13.68 -14.44
N LYS A 851 -47.05 12.37 -14.55
CA LYS A 851 -48.01 11.28 -14.35
C LYS A 851 -47.32 9.92 -14.13
N ASP A 852 -47.49 9.33 -12.95
CA ASP A 852 -48.31 8.12 -12.70
C ASP A 852 -48.63 7.24 -13.95
N LEU A 853 -48.55 5.90 -13.91
CA LEU A 853 -48.85 4.98 -12.79
C LEU A 853 -48.22 3.56 -13.00
N THR A 854 -48.65 2.58 -12.21
CA THR A 854 -48.05 1.25 -11.99
C THR A 854 -48.45 0.11 -12.96
N ILE A 855 -47.54 -0.87 -13.12
CA ILE A 855 -47.75 -2.31 -13.46
C ILE A 855 -48.24 -2.67 -14.88
N ALA A 856 -47.41 -3.41 -15.61
CA ALA A 856 -47.80 -4.49 -16.54
C ALA A 856 -46.63 -5.47 -16.75
N SER A 857 -46.90 -6.73 -17.13
CA SER A 857 -45.88 -7.75 -17.38
C SER A 857 -45.80 -8.15 -18.86
N GLY A 858 -44.60 -8.38 -19.37
CA GLY A 858 -44.35 -9.46 -20.35
C GLY A 858 -43.96 -9.09 -21.80
N SER A 859 -43.19 -10.02 -22.39
CA SER A 859 -42.98 -10.29 -23.82
C SER A 859 -42.29 -9.26 -24.74
N LEU A 860 -41.04 -9.61 -25.09
CA LEU A 860 -40.54 -9.77 -26.48
C LEU A 860 -41.41 -9.18 -27.63
N ARG A 861 -40.85 -8.20 -28.39
CA ARG A 861 -40.49 -8.41 -29.83
C ARG A 861 -39.79 -7.21 -30.52
N LYS A 862 -38.72 -7.57 -31.24
CA LYS A 862 -37.97 -6.94 -32.35
C LYS A 862 -38.63 -5.78 -33.17
N ARG A 863 -37.76 -4.80 -33.52
CA ARG A 863 -37.60 -4.12 -34.84
C ARG A 863 -38.35 -2.81 -35.14
N GLY A 864 -37.61 -1.76 -35.52
CA GLY A 864 -38.11 -0.50 -36.14
C GLY A 864 -37.11 0.65 -36.01
N ASP A 865 -36.70 1.27 -37.12
CA ASP A 865 -35.53 2.18 -37.22
C ASP A 865 -35.71 3.63 -36.70
N ALA A 866 -34.57 4.20 -36.29
CA ALA A 866 -34.11 5.60 -36.44
C ALA A 866 -35.01 6.81 -36.08
N ILE A 867 -34.48 7.69 -35.22
CA ILE A 867 -33.70 8.87 -35.65
C ILE A 867 -32.78 9.32 -34.49
N ALA A 868 -31.63 9.92 -34.81
CA ALA A 868 -30.56 10.25 -33.84
C ALA A 868 -30.66 11.68 -33.27
N GLY A 869 -29.97 11.95 -32.16
CA GLY A 869 -29.72 13.32 -31.70
C GLY A 869 -29.48 13.51 -30.19
N ASP A 870 -28.35 13.04 -29.66
CA ASP A 870 -27.75 13.64 -28.46
C ASP A 870 -26.22 13.44 -28.48
N GLU A 871 -25.45 14.51 -28.28
CA GLU A 871 -24.00 14.50 -28.49
C GLU A 871 -23.22 14.13 -27.22
N ALA A 872 -22.83 12.86 -27.11
CA ALA A 872 -21.76 12.48 -26.18
C ALA A 872 -20.43 13.17 -26.60
N PRO A 873 -19.63 13.70 -25.66
CA PRO A 873 -18.40 14.40 -25.98
C PRO A 873 -17.40 13.49 -26.73
N PRO A 874 -16.56 14.05 -27.62
CA PRO A 874 -15.73 13.25 -28.53
C PRO A 874 -14.70 12.40 -27.77
N SER A 875 -15.02 11.12 -27.58
CA SER A 875 -14.14 10.12 -26.99
C SER A 875 -12.83 10.04 -27.79
N ASN A 876 -11.68 10.14 -27.11
CA ASN A 876 -10.37 10.03 -27.74
C ASN A 876 -10.29 8.77 -28.63
N PRO A 877 -9.99 8.89 -29.94
CA PRO A 877 -10.08 7.77 -30.87
C PRO A 877 -9.14 6.61 -30.53
N LEU A 878 -8.01 6.88 -29.87
CA LEU A 878 -7.10 5.83 -29.39
C LEU A 878 -7.75 4.99 -28.28
N VAL A 879 -8.50 5.63 -27.37
CA VAL A 879 -9.22 4.92 -26.30
C VAL A 879 -10.33 4.05 -26.88
N ARG A 880 -11.00 4.49 -27.96
CA ARG A 880 -12.00 3.66 -28.66
C ARG A 880 -11.37 2.44 -29.33
N LEU A 881 -10.18 2.57 -29.93
CA LEU A 881 -9.44 1.42 -30.47
C LEU A 881 -9.03 0.41 -29.38
N GLU A 882 -8.57 0.88 -28.22
CA GLU A 882 -8.25 -0.01 -27.09
C GLU A 882 -9.49 -0.70 -26.50
N GLN A 883 -10.65 -0.02 -26.52
CA GLN A 883 -11.94 -0.65 -26.19
C GLN A 883 -12.31 -1.73 -27.21
N THR A 884 -12.25 -1.46 -28.52
CA THR A 884 -12.58 -2.46 -29.56
C THR A 884 -11.62 -3.65 -29.53
N PHE A 885 -10.32 -3.41 -29.32
CA PHE A 885 -9.34 -4.48 -29.10
C PHE A 885 -9.74 -5.36 -27.91
N THR A 886 -10.10 -4.76 -26.78
CA THR A 886 -10.56 -5.48 -25.57
C THR A 886 -11.84 -6.29 -25.85
N GLY A 887 -12.77 -5.74 -26.63
CA GLY A 887 -13.97 -6.41 -27.09
C GLY A 887 -13.69 -7.66 -27.93
N TYR A 888 -12.75 -7.59 -28.87
CA TYR A 888 -12.32 -8.75 -29.64
C TYR A 888 -11.66 -9.83 -28.76
N VAL A 889 -10.77 -9.43 -27.85
CA VAL A 889 -10.13 -10.36 -26.90
C VAL A 889 -11.19 -11.11 -26.08
N ALA A 890 -12.15 -10.39 -25.48
CA ALA A 890 -13.24 -10.99 -24.71
C ALA A 890 -14.09 -11.99 -25.54
N ASN A 891 -14.43 -11.63 -26.79
CA ASN A 891 -15.19 -12.49 -27.69
C ASN A 891 -14.41 -13.72 -28.19
N LEU A 892 -13.08 -13.67 -28.24
CA LEU A 892 -12.24 -14.83 -28.53
C LEU A 892 -12.13 -15.73 -27.28
N GLN A 893 -11.94 -15.16 -26.08
CA GLN A 893 -11.91 -15.92 -24.82
C GLN A 893 -13.23 -16.65 -24.53
N SER A 894 -14.40 -16.04 -24.83
CA SER A 894 -15.69 -16.71 -24.69
C SER A 894 -15.89 -17.90 -25.63
N ARG A 895 -14.95 -18.17 -26.54
CA ARG A 895 -14.91 -19.34 -27.43
C ARG A 895 -13.73 -20.28 -27.13
N LYS A 896 -13.08 -20.17 -25.96
CA LYS A 896 -12.06 -21.13 -25.50
C LYS A 896 -12.57 -22.57 -25.64
N GLY A 897 -11.75 -23.44 -26.23
CA GLY A 897 -12.10 -24.84 -26.52
C GLY A 897 -12.91 -25.09 -27.81
N TYR A 898 -13.40 -24.05 -28.51
CA TYR A 898 -14.14 -24.20 -29.77
C TYR A 898 -13.29 -23.96 -31.03
N PHE A 899 -12.02 -23.59 -30.89
CA PHE A 899 -11.13 -23.30 -32.01
C PHE A 899 -10.62 -24.58 -32.69
N ILE A 900 -11.17 -24.90 -33.86
CA ILE A 900 -10.73 -26.00 -34.71
C ILE A 900 -9.70 -25.49 -35.71
N GLY A 901 -8.50 -26.06 -35.72
CA GLY A 901 -7.36 -25.66 -36.53
C GLY A 901 -7.65 -25.73 -38.03
N ARG A 902 -8.42 -26.72 -38.48
CA ARG A 902 -8.86 -26.80 -39.88
C ARG A 902 -9.75 -25.62 -40.29
N SER A 903 -10.57 -25.07 -39.39
CA SER A 903 -11.37 -23.88 -39.68
C SER A 903 -10.51 -22.61 -39.65
N LEU A 904 -9.63 -22.47 -38.66
CA LEU A 904 -8.70 -21.33 -38.54
C LEU A 904 -7.72 -21.21 -39.72
N LEU A 905 -7.24 -22.33 -40.28
CA LEU A 905 -6.37 -22.31 -41.46
C LEU A 905 -7.13 -21.99 -42.77
N ASN A 906 -8.45 -22.22 -42.81
CA ASN A 906 -9.31 -21.89 -43.95
C ASN A 906 -10.09 -20.57 -43.75
N ARG A 907 -9.74 -19.74 -42.76
CA ARG A 907 -10.47 -18.51 -42.41
C ARG A 907 -10.48 -17.44 -43.52
N SER A 908 -9.61 -17.57 -44.53
CA SER A 908 -9.61 -16.76 -45.76
C SER A 908 -10.72 -17.13 -46.76
N MET A 909 -11.42 -18.25 -46.55
CA MET A 909 -12.58 -18.70 -47.36
C MET A 909 -13.93 -18.36 -46.71
N VAL A 910 -13.92 -17.54 -45.66
CA VAL A 910 -15.10 -17.11 -44.90
C VAL A 910 -15.82 -15.97 -45.63
N ASP A 911 -17.14 -15.91 -45.49
CA ASP A 911 -17.95 -14.83 -46.08
C ASP A 911 -17.49 -13.44 -45.59
N GLU A 912 -16.89 -12.66 -46.51
CA GLU A 912 -16.45 -11.30 -46.24
C GLU A 912 -17.60 -10.40 -45.75
N LEU A 913 -18.85 -10.64 -46.14
CA LEU A 913 -19.97 -9.79 -45.73
C LEU A 913 -20.23 -9.92 -44.22
N SER A 914 -20.20 -11.14 -43.68
CA SER A 914 -20.24 -11.41 -42.24
C SER A 914 -19.05 -10.79 -41.48
N VAL A 915 -17.83 -10.91 -42.03
CA VAL A 915 -16.61 -10.33 -41.43
C VAL A 915 -16.67 -8.80 -41.41
N ASN A 916 -17.13 -8.16 -42.49
CA ASN A 916 -17.31 -6.72 -42.57
C ASN A 916 -18.43 -6.22 -41.64
N ALA A 917 -19.54 -6.96 -41.51
CA ALA A 917 -20.64 -6.62 -40.61
C ALA A 917 -20.18 -6.65 -39.13
N LEU A 918 -19.44 -7.69 -38.73
CA LEU A 918 -18.87 -7.81 -37.40
C LEU A 918 -17.81 -6.72 -37.12
N TYR A 919 -16.92 -6.46 -38.08
CA TYR A 919 -15.89 -5.43 -38.01
C TYR A 919 -16.45 -4.02 -37.79
N ASN A 920 -17.42 -3.61 -38.60
CA ASN A 920 -18.05 -2.30 -38.46
C ASN A 920 -18.78 -2.18 -37.10
N ARG A 921 -19.51 -3.24 -36.70
CA ARG A 921 -20.31 -3.23 -35.46
C ARG A 921 -19.45 -3.16 -34.19
N LEU A 922 -18.29 -3.83 -34.13
CA LEU A 922 -17.39 -3.74 -32.97
C LEU A 922 -16.53 -2.47 -32.94
N ILE A 923 -16.39 -1.75 -34.06
CA ILE A 923 -15.81 -0.40 -34.10
C ILE A 923 -16.81 0.66 -33.60
N GLU A 924 -18.10 0.49 -33.88
CA GLU A 924 -19.16 1.38 -33.39
C GLU A 924 -19.55 1.08 -31.93
N PHE A 925 -19.67 -0.22 -31.58
CA PHE A 925 -20.05 -0.72 -30.26
C PHE A 925 -19.01 -1.71 -29.72
N PRO A 926 -17.89 -1.23 -29.11
CA PRO A 926 -16.77 -2.06 -28.66
C PRO A 926 -17.05 -3.23 -27.72
N PHE A 927 -18.24 -3.28 -27.11
CA PHE A 927 -18.58 -4.23 -26.05
C PHE A 927 -19.91 -4.95 -26.31
N ASP A 928 -20.36 -4.98 -27.56
CA ASP A 928 -21.51 -5.79 -27.99
C ASP A 928 -21.12 -7.27 -28.05
N LEU A 929 -21.30 -7.98 -26.93
CA LEU A 929 -21.04 -9.42 -26.78
C LEU A 929 -22.16 -10.30 -27.39
N ASP A 930 -23.33 -9.71 -27.69
CA ASP A 930 -24.43 -10.44 -28.32
C ASP A 930 -24.24 -10.54 -29.85
N ALA A 931 -23.61 -9.55 -30.49
CA ALA A 931 -23.33 -9.55 -31.92
C ALA A 931 -22.56 -10.78 -32.44
N PRO A 932 -21.55 -11.33 -31.74
CA PRO A 932 -20.78 -12.48 -32.21
C PRO A 932 -21.30 -13.81 -31.67
N ALA A 933 -22.36 -13.80 -30.86
CA ALA A 933 -22.91 -15.00 -30.22
C ALA A 933 -23.45 -16.03 -31.24
N GLU A 934 -23.96 -15.56 -32.39
CA GLU A 934 -24.46 -16.39 -33.50
C GLU A 934 -23.41 -16.66 -34.60
N LEU A 935 -22.18 -16.11 -34.50
CA LEU A 935 -21.13 -16.23 -35.53
C LEU A 935 -20.07 -17.31 -35.18
N PRO A 936 -19.53 -18.02 -36.19
CA PRO A 936 -18.49 -19.04 -35.99
C PRO A 936 -17.11 -18.43 -35.72
N THR A 937 -16.24 -19.23 -35.09
CA THR A 937 -14.90 -18.83 -34.60
C THR A 937 -14.02 -18.14 -35.64
N GLU A 938 -14.05 -18.63 -36.88
CA GLU A 938 -13.27 -18.16 -38.01
C GLU A 938 -13.72 -16.79 -38.53
N VAL A 939 -15.01 -16.44 -38.42
CA VAL A 939 -15.51 -15.07 -38.69
C VAL A 939 -14.99 -14.10 -37.64
N ILE A 940 -15.03 -14.50 -36.36
CA ILE A 940 -14.56 -13.66 -35.24
C ILE A 940 -13.04 -13.43 -35.35
N PHE A 941 -12.27 -14.47 -35.67
CA PHE A 941 -10.82 -14.36 -35.87
C PHE A 941 -10.47 -13.51 -37.11
N ALA A 942 -11.12 -13.73 -38.25
CA ALA A 942 -10.88 -12.93 -39.46
C ALA A 942 -11.26 -11.44 -39.26
N ALA A 943 -12.31 -11.15 -38.50
CA ALA A 943 -12.67 -9.77 -38.15
C ALA A 943 -11.65 -9.12 -37.21
N PHE A 944 -11.08 -9.88 -36.26
CA PHE A 944 -9.99 -9.39 -35.40
C PHE A 944 -8.69 -9.15 -36.17
N GLU A 945 -8.32 -10.07 -37.07
CA GLU A 945 -7.16 -9.92 -37.96
C GLU A 945 -7.30 -8.68 -38.86
N LYS A 946 -8.51 -8.44 -39.39
CA LYS A 946 -8.84 -7.21 -40.13
C LYS A 946 -8.74 -5.95 -39.25
N PHE A 947 -9.17 -6.02 -37.99
CA PHE A 947 -9.04 -4.92 -37.03
C PHE A 947 -7.58 -4.57 -36.71
N ILE A 948 -6.72 -5.57 -36.48
CA ILE A 948 -5.29 -5.35 -36.25
C ILE A 948 -4.60 -4.78 -37.49
N ARG A 949 -4.83 -5.36 -38.68
CA ARG A 949 -4.17 -4.92 -39.92
C ARG A 949 -4.64 -3.57 -40.47
N MET A 950 -5.87 -3.15 -40.17
CA MET A 950 -6.44 -1.86 -40.61
C MET A 950 -6.51 -0.86 -39.45
N ALA A 951 -7.59 -0.91 -38.66
CA ALA A 951 -7.94 0.14 -37.69
C ALA A 951 -6.87 0.40 -36.62
N TRP A 952 -6.18 -0.66 -36.14
CA TRP A 952 -5.06 -0.51 -35.22
C TRP A 952 -3.80 0.01 -35.93
N ARG A 953 -3.36 -0.67 -37.00
CA ARG A 953 -2.14 -0.34 -37.76
C ARG A 953 -2.13 1.09 -38.30
N ASP A 954 -3.25 1.57 -38.85
CA ASP A 954 -3.39 2.92 -39.42
C ASP A 954 -3.30 4.05 -38.38
N ARG A 955 -3.42 3.75 -37.08
CA ARG A 955 -3.55 4.74 -35.99
C ARG A 955 -2.50 4.61 -34.89
N ILE A 956 -1.94 3.42 -34.69
CA ILE A 956 -1.01 3.07 -33.60
C ILE A 956 0.27 2.39 -34.15
N GLY A 957 0.29 2.03 -35.45
CA GLY A 957 1.34 1.21 -36.05
C GLY A 957 1.18 -0.28 -35.72
N PRO A 958 2.11 -1.13 -36.16
CA PRO A 958 2.03 -2.57 -35.92
C PRO A 958 2.24 -2.89 -34.42
N VAL A 959 1.54 -3.92 -33.93
CA VAL A 959 1.58 -4.34 -32.51
C VAL A 959 2.98 -4.78 -32.06
N MET A 960 3.77 -5.33 -32.99
CA MET A 960 5.20 -5.59 -32.87
C MET A 960 5.87 -5.17 -34.18
N SER A 961 7.06 -4.56 -34.15
CA SER A 961 7.83 -4.30 -35.38
C SER A 961 8.57 -5.55 -35.83
N MET A 962 8.82 -5.69 -37.13
CA MET A 962 9.56 -6.84 -37.68
C MET A 962 10.97 -6.95 -37.08
N GLU A 963 11.68 -5.83 -36.97
CA GLU A 963 13.01 -5.74 -36.35
C GLU A 963 13.03 -6.26 -34.91
N HIS A 964 11.98 -5.97 -34.13
CA HIS A 964 11.83 -6.47 -32.76
C HIS A 964 11.45 -7.96 -32.73
N LEU A 965 10.59 -8.41 -33.64
CA LEU A 965 10.19 -9.81 -33.76
C LEU A 965 11.39 -10.70 -34.15
N GLU A 966 12.22 -10.23 -35.08
CA GLU A 966 13.51 -10.83 -35.44
C GLU A 966 14.51 -10.81 -34.28
N ALA A 967 14.66 -9.69 -33.57
CA ALA A 967 15.55 -9.60 -32.40
C ALA A 967 15.14 -10.60 -31.29
N LEU A 968 13.84 -10.75 -31.04
CA LEU A 968 13.29 -11.75 -30.13
C LEU A 968 13.56 -13.18 -30.62
N GLN A 969 13.37 -13.48 -31.91
CA GLN A 969 13.66 -14.78 -32.53
C GLN A 969 15.16 -15.14 -32.42
N VAL A 970 16.05 -14.19 -32.68
CA VAL A 970 17.51 -14.33 -32.57
C VAL A 970 17.96 -14.50 -31.13
N ARG A 971 17.25 -13.91 -30.15
CA ARG A 971 17.52 -14.14 -28.72
C ARG A 971 16.94 -15.48 -28.23
N ALA A 972 15.74 -15.85 -28.68
CA ALA A 972 15.06 -17.08 -28.28
C ALA A 972 15.79 -18.35 -28.77
N SER A 973 16.44 -18.28 -29.94
CA SER A 973 17.25 -19.36 -30.52
C SER A 973 18.64 -19.50 -29.88
N LYS A 974 19.21 -18.43 -29.31
CA LYS A 974 20.54 -18.43 -28.67
C LYS A 974 20.47 -18.89 -27.21
N ARG A 975 21.01 -20.09 -26.92
CA ARG A 975 21.28 -20.55 -25.54
C ARG A 975 22.49 -19.79 -24.95
N VAL A 976 22.25 -18.59 -24.44
CA VAL A 976 23.24 -17.73 -23.75
C VAL A 976 22.85 -17.56 -22.28
N VAL A 977 23.86 -17.37 -21.41
CA VAL A 977 23.66 -17.16 -19.97
C VAL A 977 23.12 -15.74 -19.72
N GLY A 978 21.82 -15.64 -19.48
CA GLY A 978 21.09 -14.42 -19.14
C GLY A 978 19.58 -14.65 -19.30
N ASP A 979 18.74 -13.94 -18.54
CA ASP A 979 17.30 -14.16 -18.63
C ASP A 979 16.75 -13.70 -19.98
N PHE A 980 15.78 -14.46 -20.49
CA PHE A 980 15.01 -14.09 -21.67
C PHE A 980 13.94 -13.04 -21.31
N ALA A 981 13.36 -13.15 -20.10
CA ALA A 981 12.37 -12.18 -19.61
C ALA A 981 12.93 -10.75 -19.57
N ASP A 982 14.16 -10.57 -19.08
CA ASP A 982 14.80 -9.26 -19.02
C ASP A 982 15.06 -8.67 -20.40
N PHE A 983 15.33 -9.49 -21.42
CA PHE A 983 15.46 -9.01 -22.81
C PHE A 983 14.12 -8.59 -23.41
N VAL A 984 13.02 -9.33 -23.13
CA VAL A 984 11.67 -8.90 -23.54
C VAL A 984 11.29 -7.58 -22.86
N ARG A 985 11.57 -7.46 -21.56
CA ARG A 985 11.30 -6.23 -20.77
C ARG A 985 12.14 -5.03 -21.22
N PHE A 986 13.39 -5.26 -21.61
CA PHE A 986 14.26 -4.24 -22.23
C PHE A 986 13.67 -3.76 -23.55
N LEU A 987 13.35 -4.67 -24.48
CA LEU A 987 12.79 -4.35 -25.80
C LEU A 987 11.40 -3.70 -25.71
N PHE A 988 10.60 -4.08 -24.71
CA PHE A 988 9.36 -3.37 -24.39
C PHE A 988 9.60 -1.90 -24.02
N GLY A 989 10.78 -1.55 -23.52
CA GLY A 989 11.20 -0.18 -23.20
C GLY A 989 10.99 0.81 -24.34
N ASP A 990 11.17 0.38 -25.59
CA ASP A 990 11.13 1.22 -26.79
C ASP A 990 9.77 1.20 -27.53
N MET A 991 8.85 0.32 -27.12
CA MET A 991 7.52 0.20 -27.75
C MET A 991 6.53 1.27 -27.27
N ALA A 992 5.54 1.67 -28.09
CA ALA A 992 4.42 2.49 -27.63
C ALA A 992 3.60 1.77 -26.52
N PRO A 993 3.14 2.43 -25.44
CA PRO A 993 2.42 1.78 -24.34
C PRO A 993 1.17 1.00 -24.77
N GLN A 994 0.47 1.48 -25.79
CA GLN A 994 -0.67 0.82 -26.42
C GLN A 994 -0.24 -0.53 -27.03
N ASN A 995 0.85 -0.54 -27.80
CA ASN A 995 1.39 -1.76 -28.43
C ASN A 995 1.99 -2.73 -27.40
N ARG A 996 2.62 -2.25 -26.32
CA ARG A 996 3.03 -3.11 -25.18
C ARG A 996 1.84 -3.87 -24.60
N ARG A 997 0.73 -3.17 -24.35
CA ARG A 997 -0.50 -3.76 -23.79
C ARG A 997 -1.16 -4.72 -24.77
N ALA A 998 -1.31 -4.33 -26.04
CA ALA A 998 -1.88 -5.17 -27.08
C ALA A 998 -1.06 -6.46 -27.28
N PHE A 999 0.27 -6.38 -27.39
CA PHE A 999 1.11 -7.56 -27.54
C PHE A 999 1.04 -8.47 -26.30
N THR A 1000 1.10 -7.92 -25.09
CA THR A 1000 0.95 -8.69 -23.84
C THR A 1000 -0.41 -9.41 -23.79
N ALA A 1001 -1.48 -8.73 -24.20
CA ALA A 1001 -2.81 -9.31 -24.29
C ALA A 1001 -2.93 -10.39 -25.38
N LEU A 1002 -2.25 -10.25 -26.53
CA LEU A 1002 -2.18 -11.29 -27.55
C LEU A 1002 -1.48 -12.56 -27.05
N ILE A 1003 -0.35 -12.44 -26.34
CA ILE A 1003 0.35 -13.61 -25.78
C ILE A 1003 -0.47 -14.28 -24.67
N LYS A 1004 -1.10 -13.50 -23.79
CA LYS A 1004 -1.99 -14.05 -22.75
C LYS A 1004 -3.27 -14.68 -23.33
N LEU A 1005 -3.84 -14.10 -24.39
CA LEU A 1005 -4.94 -14.71 -25.14
C LEU A 1005 -4.52 -16.02 -25.81
N LEU A 1006 -3.36 -16.06 -26.47
CA LEU A 1006 -2.83 -17.29 -27.07
C LEU A 1006 -2.62 -18.38 -26.02
N ALA A 1007 -2.04 -18.06 -24.86
CA ALA A 1007 -1.86 -19.00 -23.76
C ALA A 1007 -3.20 -19.57 -23.24
N ASP A 1008 -4.19 -18.69 -22.99
CA ASP A 1008 -5.52 -19.06 -22.51
C ASP A 1008 -6.29 -19.91 -23.52
N LEU A 1009 -6.22 -19.59 -24.82
CA LEU A 1009 -6.86 -20.37 -25.87
C LEU A 1009 -6.18 -21.72 -26.11
N LEU A 1010 -4.84 -21.79 -26.04
CA LEU A 1010 -4.07 -23.04 -26.16
C LEU A 1010 -4.40 -24.03 -25.03
N ASP A 1011 -4.63 -23.56 -23.81
CA ASP A 1011 -5.12 -24.39 -22.68
C ASP A 1011 -6.49 -25.04 -22.96
N GLY A 1012 -7.30 -24.45 -23.85
CA GLY A 1012 -8.54 -25.05 -24.35
C GLY A 1012 -8.38 -26.06 -25.49
N CYS A 1013 -7.23 -26.16 -26.16
CA CYS A 1013 -7.07 -26.98 -27.36
C CYS A 1013 -6.82 -28.47 -27.04
N GLY A 1014 -7.74 -29.34 -27.47
CA GLY A 1014 -7.72 -30.77 -27.16
C GLY A 1014 -6.74 -31.65 -27.97
N ASN A 1015 -6.01 -31.12 -28.95
CA ASN A 1015 -4.98 -31.85 -29.70
C ASN A 1015 -3.88 -30.94 -30.27
N ASP A 1016 -2.72 -31.53 -30.59
CA ASP A 1016 -1.53 -30.80 -31.06
C ASP A 1016 -1.71 -30.13 -32.43
N GLY A 1017 -2.61 -30.63 -33.27
CA GLY A 1017 -2.89 -30.06 -34.60
C GLY A 1017 -3.62 -28.71 -34.49
N ASP A 1018 -4.64 -28.65 -33.63
CA ASP A 1018 -5.37 -27.41 -33.34
C ASP A 1018 -4.47 -26.41 -32.59
N ARG A 1019 -3.60 -26.87 -31.68
CA ARG A 1019 -2.58 -26.03 -31.02
C ARG A 1019 -1.63 -25.40 -32.05
N GLY A 1020 -1.05 -26.20 -32.94
CA GLY A 1020 -0.13 -25.70 -33.97
C GLY A 1020 -0.80 -24.73 -34.96
N ALA A 1021 -2.05 -24.99 -35.35
CA ALA A 1021 -2.83 -24.10 -36.20
C ALA A 1021 -3.16 -22.77 -35.51
N LEU A 1022 -3.49 -22.79 -34.22
CA LEU A 1022 -3.76 -21.58 -33.43
C LEU A 1022 -2.48 -20.74 -33.25
N THR A 1023 -1.35 -21.35 -32.89
CA THR A 1023 -0.06 -20.63 -32.79
C THR A 1023 0.36 -20.03 -34.13
N LEU A 1024 0.14 -20.73 -35.26
CA LEU A 1024 0.38 -20.16 -36.59
C LEU A 1024 -0.56 -18.97 -36.90
N ALA A 1025 -1.85 -19.07 -36.58
CA ALA A 1025 -2.79 -17.96 -36.80
C ALA A 1025 -2.43 -16.70 -35.97
N PHE A 1026 -1.87 -16.87 -34.76
CA PHE A 1026 -1.31 -15.76 -33.98
C PHE A 1026 0.04 -15.25 -34.52
N ALA A 1027 0.85 -16.08 -35.17
CA ALA A 1027 2.05 -15.62 -35.87
C ALA A 1027 1.69 -14.80 -37.13
N GLU A 1028 0.66 -15.23 -37.87
CA GLU A 1028 0.11 -14.51 -39.04
C GLU A 1028 -0.52 -13.17 -38.63
N LEU A 1029 -1.02 -13.04 -37.40
CA LEU A 1029 -1.51 -11.77 -36.82
C LEU A 1029 -0.38 -10.77 -36.47
N LEU A 1030 0.86 -11.25 -36.38
CA LEU A 1030 2.04 -10.45 -36.00
C LEU A 1030 3.03 -10.22 -37.16
N ALA A 1031 3.05 -11.11 -38.17
CA ALA A 1031 3.95 -11.06 -39.31
C ALA A 1031 3.17 -11.14 -40.64
N ASP A 1032 2.96 -9.98 -41.27
CA ASP A 1032 2.17 -9.81 -42.49
C ASP A 1032 2.89 -10.23 -43.80
N ASP A 1033 4.17 -10.59 -43.73
CA ASP A 1033 5.06 -10.82 -44.89
C ASP A 1033 5.17 -12.29 -45.33
N GLY A 1034 4.39 -13.19 -44.73
CA GLY A 1034 4.44 -14.63 -44.97
C GLY A 1034 5.56 -15.37 -44.22
N SER A 1035 6.40 -14.66 -43.44
CA SER A 1035 7.43 -15.28 -42.60
C SER A 1035 6.90 -15.91 -41.30
N ALA A 1036 5.60 -15.74 -41.02
CA ALA A 1036 4.90 -16.19 -39.81
C ALA A 1036 5.29 -17.61 -39.29
N PRO A 1037 5.45 -18.66 -40.13
CA PRO A 1037 5.83 -19.99 -39.65
C PRO A 1037 7.17 -20.04 -38.89
N ASN A 1038 8.07 -19.07 -39.10
CA ASN A 1038 9.35 -18.99 -38.41
C ASN A 1038 9.18 -18.71 -36.90
N TYR A 1039 8.17 -17.92 -36.54
CA TYR A 1039 7.98 -17.38 -35.19
C TYR A 1039 7.22 -18.30 -34.23
N ILE A 1040 6.74 -19.47 -34.69
CA ILE A 1040 6.04 -20.45 -33.85
C ILE A 1040 6.88 -20.80 -32.60
N ASN A 1041 8.17 -21.09 -32.78
CA ASN A 1041 9.10 -21.40 -31.68
C ASN A 1041 9.33 -20.25 -30.69
N LEU A 1042 9.09 -19.00 -31.10
CA LEU A 1042 9.16 -17.81 -30.25
C LEU A 1042 7.84 -17.63 -29.48
N LEU A 1043 6.70 -17.82 -30.14
CA LEU A 1043 5.38 -17.77 -29.49
C LEU A 1043 5.22 -18.88 -28.45
N ASP A 1044 5.60 -20.11 -28.78
CA ASP A 1044 5.60 -21.22 -27.82
C ASP A 1044 6.41 -20.85 -26.56
N ARG A 1045 7.60 -20.27 -26.72
CA ARG A 1045 8.45 -19.83 -25.61
C ARG A 1045 7.87 -18.65 -24.83
N LEU A 1046 7.27 -17.67 -25.52
CA LEU A 1046 6.60 -16.53 -24.87
C LEU A 1046 5.34 -16.96 -24.10
N VAL A 1047 4.71 -18.08 -24.49
CA VAL A 1047 3.63 -18.74 -23.75
C VAL A 1047 4.17 -19.56 -22.56
N GLU A 1048 5.26 -20.31 -22.73
CA GLU A 1048 5.92 -21.06 -21.64
C GLU A 1048 6.45 -20.15 -20.52
N ASP A 1049 7.12 -19.04 -20.87
CA ASP A 1049 7.65 -18.06 -19.92
C ASP A 1049 6.62 -16.95 -19.56
N CYS A 1050 5.35 -17.05 -19.99
CA CYS A 1050 4.37 -15.94 -19.97
C CYS A 1050 4.21 -15.24 -18.62
N ASP A 1051 3.86 -15.98 -17.56
CA ASP A 1051 3.66 -15.42 -16.22
C ASP A 1051 4.95 -14.78 -15.67
N ARG A 1052 6.11 -15.41 -15.94
CA ARG A 1052 7.43 -14.88 -15.55
C ARG A 1052 7.76 -13.56 -16.25
N ILE A 1053 7.46 -13.45 -17.55
CA ILE A 1053 7.75 -12.25 -18.32
C ILE A 1053 6.82 -11.09 -17.88
N PHE A 1054 5.53 -11.38 -17.69
CA PHE A 1054 4.48 -10.36 -17.63
C PHE A 1054 3.84 -10.10 -16.25
N ASP A 1055 3.99 -10.97 -15.24
CA ASP A 1055 3.33 -10.77 -13.92
C ASP A 1055 4.20 -10.09 -12.85
N GLU A 1056 5.46 -9.76 -13.15
CA GLU A 1056 6.19 -8.79 -12.32
C GLU A 1056 5.67 -7.36 -12.57
N ALA A 1057 4.69 -6.98 -11.73
CA ALA A 1057 4.28 -5.61 -11.44
C ALA A 1057 3.86 -4.75 -12.66
N ASN A 1058 2.62 -4.95 -13.12
CA ASN A 1058 1.81 -4.06 -13.98
C ASN A 1058 2.51 -2.76 -14.44
N PHE A 1059 3.07 -2.78 -15.65
CA PHE A 1059 3.62 -1.60 -16.31
C PHE A 1059 2.56 -0.48 -16.41
N SER A 1060 2.75 0.59 -15.64
CA SER A 1060 2.07 1.90 -15.74
C SER A 1060 0.55 1.87 -15.98
N ALA A 1061 -0.24 1.94 -14.90
CA ALA A 1061 -1.70 2.01 -14.97
C ALA A 1061 -2.21 3.26 -15.71
N SER A 1062 -3.13 3.06 -16.67
CA SER A 1062 -4.21 3.99 -17.05
C SER A 1062 -5.16 3.33 -18.06
N ALA A 1063 -6.46 3.35 -17.79
CA ALA A 1063 -7.54 2.86 -18.64
C ALA A 1063 -7.50 1.36 -19.07
N SER A 1064 -8.29 0.55 -18.37
CA SER A 1064 -9.19 -0.45 -18.99
C SER A 1064 -10.56 -0.29 -18.33
N LEU A 1065 -11.65 -0.40 -19.10
CA LEU A 1065 -13.00 -0.13 -18.58
C LEU A 1065 -13.61 -1.40 -17.95
N SER A 1066 -14.45 -1.19 -16.94
CA SER A 1066 -15.34 -2.23 -16.40
C SER A 1066 -16.30 -2.72 -17.50
N LEU A 1067 -16.29 -4.03 -17.76
CA LEU A 1067 -17.46 -4.72 -18.28
C LEU A 1067 -17.91 -5.81 -17.30
N LYS A 1068 -19.23 -5.95 -17.12
CA LYS A 1068 -19.85 -7.02 -16.32
C LYS A 1068 -20.25 -8.16 -17.25
N GLY A 1069 -19.85 -9.40 -16.94
CA GLY A 1069 -20.25 -10.61 -17.66
C GLY A 1069 -20.07 -11.85 -16.79
N SER A 1070 -20.93 -12.85 -16.99
CA SER A 1070 -21.03 -14.15 -16.27
C SER A 1070 -19.70 -14.70 -15.71
N ILE A 1071 -19.60 -15.22 -14.48
CA ILE A 1071 -20.50 -16.15 -13.77
C ILE A 1071 -20.92 -17.33 -14.65
N TYR A 1072 -20.06 -18.34 -14.81
CA TYR A 1072 -20.45 -19.76 -14.91
C TYR A 1072 -19.29 -20.78 -14.87
N ASP A 1073 -18.17 -20.50 -14.19
CA ASP A 1073 -17.12 -21.53 -14.01
C ASP A 1073 -16.32 -21.41 -12.69
N SER A 1074 -16.94 -21.81 -11.57
CA SER A 1074 -16.22 -22.09 -10.30
C SER A 1074 -17.06 -22.91 -9.32
N LEU A 1075 -17.34 -24.17 -9.64
CA LEU A 1075 -17.98 -25.13 -8.71
C LEU A 1075 -17.23 -26.48 -8.61
N ASN A 1076 -16.02 -26.59 -9.15
CA ASN A 1076 -15.17 -27.79 -9.03
C ASN A 1076 -13.68 -27.43 -8.89
N ALA A 1077 -13.29 -26.83 -7.76
CA ALA A 1077 -11.90 -26.48 -7.43
C ALA A 1077 -11.42 -26.99 -6.06
N SER A 1078 -12.21 -27.83 -5.38
CA SER A 1078 -11.96 -28.31 -4.01
C SER A 1078 -11.22 -29.66 -3.92
N SER A 1079 -10.50 -30.08 -4.97
CA SER A 1079 -9.77 -31.36 -4.96
C SER A 1079 -8.53 -31.42 -5.88
N ARG A 1080 -7.54 -30.55 -5.66
CA ARG A 1080 -6.16 -30.79 -6.14
C ARG A 1080 -5.15 -30.76 -4.99
N SER A 1081 -4.93 -31.96 -4.44
CA SER A 1081 -3.74 -32.33 -3.66
C SER A 1081 -2.45 -31.86 -4.33
N HIS A 1082 -1.40 -31.64 -3.53
CA HIS A 1082 -0.03 -31.59 -4.01
C HIS A 1082 0.22 -32.66 -5.08
N LYS A 1083 0.76 -32.24 -6.23
CA LYS A 1083 1.55 -33.13 -7.09
C LYS A 1083 3.03 -32.85 -6.82
N SER A 1084 3.62 -33.78 -6.07
CA SER A 1084 5.06 -33.96 -5.94
C SER A 1084 5.75 -34.09 -7.30
N THR A 1085 7.03 -33.80 -7.32
CA THR A 1085 7.96 -34.13 -8.41
C THR A 1085 7.90 -35.64 -8.72
N THR A 1086 7.20 -36.03 -9.79
CA THR A 1086 7.21 -37.41 -10.32
C THR A 1086 7.38 -37.37 -11.83
N GLY A 1087 8.53 -37.81 -12.33
CA GLY A 1087 8.74 -37.97 -13.76
C GLY A 1087 8.00 -39.19 -14.29
N SER A 1088 7.17 -39.02 -15.31
CA SER A 1088 6.63 -40.09 -16.15
C SER A 1088 7.00 -39.81 -17.61
N MET A 1089 7.77 -40.71 -18.23
CA MET A 1089 8.30 -40.50 -19.58
C MET A 1089 7.27 -40.91 -20.66
N THR A 1090 6.60 -39.96 -21.32
CA THR A 1090 5.95 -40.16 -22.65
C THR A 1090 5.45 -38.85 -23.32
N SER A 1091 6.35 -37.91 -23.69
CA SER A 1091 6.00 -36.81 -24.63
C SER A 1091 7.21 -36.10 -25.29
N ASN A 1092 8.31 -36.83 -25.53
CA ASN A 1092 9.46 -36.32 -26.30
C ASN A 1092 9.20 -36.39 -27.83
N THR A 1093 8.37 -35.49 -28.38
CA THR A 1093 8.05 -35.48 -29.83
C THR A 1093 8.40 -34.16 -30.55
N SER A 1094 8.42 -33.01 -29.87
CA SER A 1094 8.99 -31.77 -30.42
C SER A 1094 10.51 -31.85 -30.64
N SER A 1095 11.19 -32.82 -30.00
CA SER A 1095 12.63 -33.01 -30.06
C SER A 1095 13.19 -33.63 -31.35
N LEU A 1096 12.35 -34.02 -32.32
CA LEU A 1096 12.83 -34.64 -33.57
C LEU A 1096 13.33 -33.62 -34.60
N ARG A 1097 12.67 -32.46 -34.75
CA ARG A 1097 13.04 -31.44 -35.75
C ARG A 1097 14.33 -30.69 -35.39
N ARG A 1098 14.71 -30.64 -34.11
CA ARG A 1098 15.99 -30.09 -33.61
C ARG A 1098 17.17 -31.07 -33.64
N LYS A 1099 16.96 -32.35 -34.02
CA LYS A 1099 17.99 -33.41 -33.90
C LYS A 1099 18.47 -34.00 -35.23
N PHE A 1100 17.88 -33.58 -36.35
CA PHE A 1100 18.39 -33.81 -37.70
C PHE A 1100 18.49 -32.46 -38.41
N GLY A 1101 19.72 -31.98 -38.64
CA GLY A 1101 19.98 -30.64 -39.16
C GLY A 1101 19.65 -30.51 -40.65
N PHE A 1102 18.42 -30.10 -40.96
CA PHE A 1102 17.93 -29.84 -42.32
C PHE A 1102 17.62 -28.34 -42.55
N ASP A 1103 18.48 -27.44 -42.07
CA ASP A 1103 18.38 -25.98 -42.37
C ASP A 1103 18.83 -25.63 -43.81
N THR A 1104 19.28 -26.60 -44.59
CA THR A 1104 19.71 -26.42 -45.98
C THR A 1104 19.12 -27.50 -46.90
N LEU A 1105 17.84 -27.40 -47.26
CA LEU A 1105 17.25 -27.89 -48.51
C LEU A 1105 15.73 -27.61 -48.56
N LEU A 1106 15.31 -26.56 -49.27
CA LEU A 1106 14.62 -26.70 -50.56
C LEU A 1106 14.26 -25.33 -51.17
N ARG A 1107 14.50 -25.23 -52.48
CA ARG A 1107 14.11 -24.11 -53.35
C ARG A 1107 13.01 -24.65 -54.27
N GLN A 1108 12.07 -23.80 -54.70
CA GLN A 1108 11.15 -24.03 -55.85
C GLN A 1108 10.26 -25.29 -55.79
N ASN A 1109 8.95 -25.10 -55.59
CA ASN A 1109 7.98 -25.02 -56.71
C ASN A 1109 6.53 -24.91 -56.20
N SER A 1110 5.65 -24.46 -57.11
CA SER A 1110 4.20 -24.28 -56.95
C SER A 1110 3.79 -23.11 -56.05
#